data_AF-A0A951WQV0-F1
#
_entry.id   AF-A0A951WQV0-F1
#
_cell.length_a   1.000
_cell.length_b   1.000
_cell.length_c   1.000
_cell.angle_alpha   90.00
_cell.angle_beta   90.00
_cell.angle_gamma   90.00
#
_symmetry.space_group_name_H-M   'P 1'
#
loop_
_entity.id
_entity.type
_entity.pdbx_description
1 polymer ?
#
loop_
_entity_poly.entity_id
_entity_poly.type
_entity_poly.pdbx_seq_one_letter_code
_entity_poly.pdbx_strand_id
1 'polypeptide(L)'
;MAAVRNTLEHFYISLATSRGDAKGSLKVAARTAQVTQELIARLTDRYPLSAAEMPQSLTLLRDGVGGQFFAVHVMRNTDGKPLGHYIVLPSDTLRAMQGNLRALVGILDTTSPNVASRMPELLPIALTNLVPITPDQQTEDMLTLLSIAGNRMDSVEQMMAAIIQGVRLVVQNAPADVAQRLKLVDGLLAMLPPSVRFAVTFTTDSATHEDVDCQVCFAREPVSSPDVVRFDWASGQTFGVPLRDDYARFVMSQLRLDTSLVIERTTAMTPAAGWYLSQGHRLVDALAYGSYRLKVDEALLSGQPVSHEDASTILRTDPTLSDSLRAAYARHLLQLALVMHAVTDADPVADLFVKFPELERDALIQLASACHKGEAPDVYRLVTRWLAKDVELPSRLRWQQLAQRAALMGSRALAEAHDLSGLSSLIPDLIATARIANLREVSRPLLETLVPFASKGSDLANDLFLMVADLMDADNARQFLSAPSIQGLLPQDVATFLNVLKPDSGHAPPGVLLKAARAFGSHLDARLIAQFALWARQYDRLDLLETDVLSALTQAALEADDHTRADIGQVADGFTPDQLEVLGQQGSFQLLRIKLAIGDYAALGTQLRMQSKTLYVGEKQLLYLRVVERLFTDTPIPAEEIPNAIAALNEQGIVGAPLAMAGLGSLVERTPSPPVDVVATDVITIIRATPDIVSVLPTLSLARLVAYMLMTNNAASAAETTLNFGAAAEKQKVSFVDAARQLVAACTKPALEKADGMAILRTFVRSAPAREHPQILAYLSREFGLDRGAQFEITRYIYHLMSGKDLATFLRSAAITWRLLGALNVMFIDRNEIEAEHVESMLSGLAGALGQADRTEIRAAVLDLIKALAAATELKRATRPREDRLTTSFDILRAMGVALSSAAFNNPSLPPGQPFGVPDKQALKQAVITSLAFVVRLTRPSPPNVTARAVKAEIDSMVLVQDDEARQMINERASMLVQLSRLIPEIGAESNSGLLEANNHTKKLDVGRENPTSELEVLRCIFGYFGRQA
;
A
#
# COMPACT_ATOMS: atom_id res chain seq x y z
N MET A 1 -34.21 15.70 0.01
CA MET A 1 -34.50 15.79 -1.43
C MET A 1 -34.39 17.25 -1.85
N ALA A 2 -33.31 17.62 -2.51
CA ALA A 2 -33.12 18.97 -3.05
C ALA A 2 -34.13 19.20 -4.18
N ALA A 3 -34.77 20.37 -4.20
CA ALA A 3 -35.70 20.77 -5.25
C ALA A 3 -35.01 20.66 -6.61
N VAL A 4 -35.46 19.72 -7.45
CA VAL A 4 -34.96 19.54 -8.81
C VAL A 4 -35.19 20.88 -9.53
N ARG A 5 -34.11 21.57 -9.91
CA ARG A 5 -34.20 22.73 -10.80
C ARG A 5 -34.61 22.20 -12.17
N ASN A 6 -35.91 22.18 -12.45
CA ASN A 6 -36.48 21.73 -13.72
C ASN A 6 -36.33 22.79 -14.83
N THR A 7 -35.12 23.30 -15.03
CA THR A 7 -34.81 24.22 -16.13
C THR A 7 -34.14 23.43 -17.25
N LEU A 8 -34.77 23.41 -18.43
CA LEU A 8 -34.25 22.74 -19.62
C LEU A 8 -33.52 23.73 -20.53
N GLU A 9 -32.33 23.32 -20.98
CA GLU A 9 -31.53 24.05 -21.94
C GLU A 9 -32.00 23.72 -23.36
N HIS A 10 -32.04 24.71 -24.25
CA HIS A 10 -32.56 24.50 -25.61
C HIS A 10 -31.98 25.47 -26.64
N PHE A 11 -32.08 25.10 -27.91
CA PHE A 11 -31.65 25.94 -29.03
C PHE A 11 -32.47 25.69 -30.28
N TYR A 12 -32.42 26.65 -31.21
CA TYR A 12 -33.11 26.63 -32.49
C TYR A 12 -32.12 26.59 -33.66
N ILE A 13 -32.40 25.79 -34.68
CA ILE A 13 -31.61 25.71 -35.92
C ILE A 13 -32.51 25.82 -37.13
N SER A 14 -32.07 26.60 -38.12
CA SER A 14 -32.69 26.68 -39.44
C SER A 14 -31.70 26.33 -40.55
N LEU A 15 -32.23 25.87 -41.68
CA LEU A 15 -31.47 25.60 -42.89
C LEU A 15 -31.34 26.90 -43.72
N ALA A 16 -30.12 27.41 -43.91
CA ALA A 16 -29.83 28.55 -44.78
C ALA A 16 -29.37 28.08 -46.16
N THR A 17 -29.94 28.62 -47.23
CA THR A 17 -29.49 28.35 -48.61
C THR A 17 -28.54 29.47 -49.07
N SER A 18 -27.27 29.17 -49.35
CA SER A 18 -26.44 29.99 -50.23
C SER A 18 -26.76 29.62 -51.68
N ARG A 19 -26.81 30.60 -52.59
CA ARG A 19 -27.02 30.35 -54.03
C ARG A 19 -25.88 29.45 -54.54
N GLY A 20 -26.16 28.18 -54.80
CA GLY A 20 -25.27 27.29 -55.54
C GLY A 20 -25.07 25.88 -54.95
N ASP A 21 -25.36 25.66 -53.67
CA ASP A 21 -25.20 24.33 -53.04
C ASP A 21 -26.55 23.74 -52.62
N ALA A 22 -26.82 22.51 -53.04
CA ALA A 22 -28.04 21.77 -52.71
C ALA A 22 -28.08 21.24 -51.25
N LYS A 23 -27.01 21.45 -50.47
CA LYS A 23 -26.96 21.18 -49.03
C LYS A 23 -26.76 22.49 -48.27
N GLY A 24 -27.87 23.09 -47.83
CA GLY A 24 -27.86 24.35 -47.06
C GLY A 24 -27.04 24.24 -45.78
N SER A 25 -26.34 25.32 -45.40
CA SER A 25 -25.58 25.37 -44.15
C SER A 25 -26.52 25.54 -42.95
N LEU A 26 -26.30 24.75 -41.89
CA LEU A 26 -27.06 24.86 -40.65
C LEU A 26 -26.69 26.17 -39.95
N LYS A 27 -27.70 26.99 -39.63
CA LYS A 27 -27.52 28.23 -38.88
C LYS A 27 -28.25 28.14 -37.54
N VAL A 28 -27.50 28.33 -36.45
CA VAL A 28 -28.08 28.46 -35.11
C VAL A 28 -28.85 29.78 -35.06
N ALA A 29 -30.15 29.70 -34.80
CA ALA A 29 -31.05 30.85 -34.77
C ALA A 29 -31.07 31.52 -33.40
N ALA A 30 -31.08 30.73 -32.32
CA ALA A 30 -31.04 31.19 -30.93
C ALA A 30 -30.63 30.01 -30.01
N ARG A 31 -30.03 30.29 -28.85
CA ARG A 31 -29.64 29.26 -27.86
C ARG A 31 -29.67 29.84 -26.43
N THR A 32 -29.84 28.98 -25.44
CA THR A 32 -29.61 29.32 -24.03
C THR A 32 -28.11 29.42 -23.72
N ALA A 33 -27.76 30.11 -22.62
CA ALA A 33 -26.38 30.43 -22.24
C ALA A 33 -25.46 29.20 -22.11
N GLN A 34 -26.00 28.08 -21.61
CA GLN A 34 -25.23 26.88 -21.27
C GLN A 34 -25.02 25.93 -22.46
N VAL A 35 -25.64 26.19 -23.61
CA VAL A 35 -25.53 25.33 -24.81
C VAL A 35 -24.23 25.64 -25.56
N THR A 36 -23.28 24.71 -25.54
CA THR A 36 -22.00 24.81 -26.26
C THR A 36 -22.13 24.48 -27.75
N GLN A 37 -21.17 24.91 -28.58
CA GLN A 37 -21.16 24.56 -30.01
C GLN A 37 -20.95 23.06 -30.25
N GLU A 38 -20.18 22.40 -29.39
CA GLU A 38 -19.96 20.95 -29.44
C GLU A 38 -21.26 20.16 -29.19
N LEU A 39 -22.07 20.59 -28.20
CA LEU A 39 -23.38 20.02 -27.92
C LEU A 39 -24.31 20.19 -29.14
N ILE A 40 -24.31 21.37 -29.77
CA ILE A 40 -25.12 21.64 -30.96
C ILE A 40 -24.75 20.68 -32.10
N ALA A 41 -23.46 20.61 -32.46
CA ALA A 41 -22.99 19.76 -33.54
C ALA A 41 -23.36 18.29 -33.32
N ARG A 42 -23.16 17.80 -32.08
CA ARG A 42 -23.48 16.42 -31.68
C ARG A 42 -24.96 16.09 -31.83
N LEU A 43 -25.85 16.94 -31.30
CA LEU A 43 -27.29 16.68 -31.35
C LEU A 43 -27.86 16.78 -32.77
N THR A 44 -27.31 17.67 -33.61
CA THR A 44 -27.71 17.79 -35.01
C THR A 44 -27.21 16.65 -35.91
N ASP A 45 -26.12 15.99 -35.52
CA ASP A 45 -25.64 14.78 -36.22
C ASP A 45 -26.59 13.60 -35.94
N ARG A 46 -27.05 13.48 -34.69
CA ARG A 46 -27.99 12.41 -34.26
C ARG A 46 -29.39 12.55 -34.82
N TYR A 47 -29.85 13.76 -35.09
CA TYR A 47 -31.11 14.00 -35.78
C TYR A 47 -30.93 15.11 -36.82
N PRO A 48 -30.75 14.76 -38.11
CA PRO A 48 -30.59 15.76 -39.14
C PRO A 48 -31.94 16.41 -39.48
N LEU A 49 -32.00 17.74 -39.58
CA LEU A 49 -33.24 18.46 -39.94
C LEU A 49 -33.82 18.05 -41.29
N SER A 50 -33.02 17.46 -42.18
CA SER A 50 -33.49 16.90 -43.45
C SER A 50 -34.34 15.65 -43.29
N ALA A 51 -34.32 14.97 -42.14
CA ALA A 51 -35.15 13.80 -41.87
C ALA A 51 -36.63 14.14 -41.66
N ALA A 52 -36.96 15.40 -41.35
CA ALA A 52 -38.33 15.85 -41.11
C ALA A 52 -38.98 16.40 -42.38
N GLU A 53 -40.08 15.78 -42.81
CA GLU A 53 -40.86 16.20 -43.99
C GLU A 53 -42.27 16.71 -43.64
N MET A 54 -42.88 16.21 -42.57
CA MET A 54 -44.20 16.61 -42.09
C MET A 54 -44.23 18.08 -41.65
N PRO A 55 -45.42 18.71 -41.58
CA PRO A 55 -45.55 20.09 -41.11
C PRO A 55 -45.04 20.30 -39.68
N GLN A 56 -45.20 19.28 -38.83
CA GLN A 56 -44.75 19.26 -37.45
C GLN A 56 -44.35 17.84 -37.05
N SER A 57 -43.23 17.70 -36.34
CA SER A 57 -42.78 16.42 -35.78
C SER A 57 -42.13 16.59 -34.41
N LEU A 58 -42.37 15.63 -33.53
CA LEU A 58 -41.70 15.46 -32.24
C LEU A 58 -40.88 14.16 -32.25
N THR A 59 -39.65 14.26 -31.76
CA THR A 59 -38.69 13.17 -31.68
C THR A 59 -38.04 13.17 -30.30
N LEU A 60 -37.88 12.01 -29.69
CA LEU A 60 -37.18 11.80 -28.41
C LEU A 60 -36.08 10.74 -28.62
N LEU A 61 -34.81 11.14 -28.43
CA LEU A 61 -33.64 10.30 -28.68
C LEU A 61 -32.67 10.32 -27.50
N ARG A 62 -31.75 9.35 -27.49
CA ARG A 62 -30.61 9.31 -26.57
C ARG A 62 -29.44 10.07 -27.18
N ASP A 63 -28.79 10.93 -26.39
CA ASP A 63 -27.60 11.69 -26.80
C ASP A 63 -26.35 10.78 -26.91
N GLY A 64 -26.35 9.67 -26.15
CA GLY A 64 -25.25 8.69 -26.10
C GLY A 64 -24.14 9.05 -25.11
N VAL A 65 -24.09 10.29 -24.62
CA VAL A 65 -23.15 10.75 -23.58
C VAL A 65 -23.90 10.93 -22.25
N GLY A 66 -23.40 10.32 -21.18
CA GLY A 66 -23.93 10.52 -19.82
C GLY A 66 -25.38 10.08 -19.59
N GLY A 67 -25.94 9.25 -20.48
CA GLY A 67 -27.33 8.76 -20.37
C GLY A 67 -28.40 9.84 -20.62
N GLN A 68 -28.02 11.01 -21.13
CA GLN A 68 -28.94 12.12 -21.40
C GLN A 68 -29.82 11.84 -22.62
N PHE A 69 -31.00 12.46 -22.62
CA PHE A 69 -31.94 12.44 -23.72
C PHE A 69 -32.07 13.84 -24.30
N PHE A 70 -32.58 13.92 -25.52
CA PHE A 70 -32.97 15.18 -26.10
C PHE A 70 -34.24 15.01 -26.91
N ALA A 71 -35.09 16.03 -26.87
CA ALA A 71 -36.25 16.12 -27.75
C ALA A 71 -35.94 17.08 -28.90
N VAL A 72 -36.41 16.73 -30.09
CA VAL A 72 -36.37 17.60 -31.25
C VAL A 72 -37.79 17.83 -31.72
N HIS A 73 -38.18 19.09 -31.77
CA HIS A 73 -39.41 19.53 -32.37
C HIS A 73 -39.11 20.23 -33.68
N VAL A 74 -39.63 19.72 -34.78
CA VAL A 74 -39.49 20.37 -36.08
C VAL A 74 -40.81 21.04 -36.43
N MET A 75 -40.73 22.32 -36.76
CA MET A 75 -41.84 23.13 -37.25
C MET A 75 -41.45 23.78 -38.58
N ARG A 76 -42.42 24.18 -39.40
CA ARG A 76 -42.14 25.04 -40.55
C ARG A 76 -42.32 26.51 -40.18
N ASN A 77 -41.33 27.34 -40.52
CA ASN A 77 -41.40 28.79 -40.31
C ASN A 77 -42.36 29.46 -41.31
N THR A 78 -42.57 30.78 -41.19
CA THR A 78 -43.43 31.55 -42.11
C THR A 78 -43.01 31.48 -43.58
N ASP A 79 -41.75 31.14 -43.87
CA ASP A 79 -41.19 30.95 -45.22
C ASP A 79 -41.28 29.48 -45.70
N GLY A 80 -41.96 28.59 -44.96
CA GLY A 80 -42.14 27.18 -45.28
C GLY A 80 -40.91 26.28 -45.05
N LYS A 81 -39.83 26.82 -44.48
CA LYS A 81 -38.56 26.12 -44.18
C LYS A 81 -38.61 25.42 -42.82
N PRO A 82 -37.95 24.25 -42.67
CA PRO A 82 -37.87 23.56 -41.38
C PRO A 82 -37.03 24.37 -40.37
N LEU A 83 -37.58 24.52 -39.17
CA LEU A 83 -36.98 25.08 -37.98
C LEU A 83 -36.99 23.98 -36.91
N GLY A 84 -35.80 23.58 -36.46
CA GLY A 84 -35.64 22.58 -35.40
C GLY A 84 -35.43 23.23 -34.05
N HIS A 85 -36.25 22.88 -33.07
CA HIS A 85 -36.10 23.21 -31.66
C HIS A 85 -35.57 21.98 -30.92
N TYR A 86 -34.32 22.06 -30.48
CA TYR A 86 -33.63 20.99 -29.76
C TYR A 86 -33.66 21.32 -28.27
N ILE A 87 -34.16 20.39 -27.46
CA ILE A 87 -34.34 20.53 -26.01
C ILE A 87 -33.53 19.42 -25.33
N VAL A 88 -32.60 19.79 -24.46
CA VAL A 88 -31.82 18.84 -23.68
C VAL A 88 -32.65 18.37 -22.49
N LEU A 89 -32.81 17.06 -22.34
CA LEU A 89 -33.63 16.42 -21.32
C LEU A 89 -32.76 15.53 -20.42
N PRO A 90 -32.47 15.98 -19.19
CA PRO A 90 -31.83 15.14 -18.19
C PRO A 90 -32.67 13.91 -17.86
N SER A 91 -32.03 12.77 -17.64
CA SER A 91 -32.71 11.50 -17.37
C SER A 91 -33.55 11.54 -16.09
N ASP A 92 -33.14 12.30 -15.08
CA ASP A 92 -33.89 12.50 -13.84
C ASP A 92 -35.20 13.25 -14.07
N THR A 93 -35.22 14.23 -14.98
CA THR A 93 -36.42 14.96 -15.37
C THR A 93 -37.41 14.04 -16.09
N LEU A 94 -36.93 13.21 -17.02
CA LEU A 94 -37.77 12.22 -17.70
C LEU A 94 -38.30 11.13 -16.76
N ARG A 95 -37.51 10.72 -15.76
CA ARG A 95 -37.96 9.79 -14.71
C ARG A 95 -39.06 10.40 -13.85
N ALA A 96 -38.94 11.67 -13.49
CA ALA A 96 -39.98 12.40 -12.75
C ALA A 96 -41.28 12.55 -13.56
N MET A 97 -41.19 12.63 -14.89
CA MET A 97 -42.36 12.67 -15.79
C MET A 97 -43.11 11.33 -15.89
N GLN A 98 -42.50 10.21 -15.50
CA GLN A 98 -43.10 8.87 -15.56
C GLN A 98 -43.75 8.53 -16.93
N GLY A 99 -43.12 8.99 -18.02
CA GLY A 99 -43.61 8.78 -19.39
C GLY A 99 -44.78 9.65 -19.82
N ASN A 100 -45.12 10.72 -19.08
CA ASN A 100 -46.15 11.67 -19.50
C ASN A 100 -45.66 12.57 -20.64
N LEU A 101 -45.85 12.15 -21.90
CA LEU A 101 -45.43 12.91 -23.08
C LEU A 101 -46.22 14.21 -23.28
N ARG A 102 -47.41 14.34 -22.69
CA ARG A 102 -48.25 15.55 -22.78
C ARG A 102 -47.56 16.78 -22.19
N ALA A 103 -46.71 16.59 -21.18
CA ALA A 103 -45.89 17.67 -20.62
C ALA A 103 -44.79 18.15 -21.58
N LEU A 104 -44.30 17.30 -22.49
CA LEU A 104 -43.42 17.72 -23.59
C LEU A 104 -44.21 18.44 -24.67
N VAL A 105 -45.45 18.01 -24.97
CA VAL A 105 -46.33 18.66 -25.94
C VAL A 105 -46.66 20.11 -25.55
N GLY A 106 -46.89 20.38 -24.26
CA GLY A 106 -47.12 21.76 -23.79
C GLY A 106 -45.95 22.73 -24.03
N ILE A 107 -44.72 22.21 -24.24
CA ILE A 107 -43.55 23.02 -24.60
C ILE A 107 -43.59 23.41 -26.10
N LEU A 108 -44.25 22.60 -26.93
CA LEU A 108 -44.33 22.73 -28.39
C LEU A 108 -45.28 23.83 -28.86
N ASP A 109 -46.17 24.31 -27.98
CA ASP A 109 -47.11 25.41 -28.26
C ASP A 109 -46.47 26.80 -28.10
N THR A 110 -45.17 26.89 -27.81
CA THR A 110 -44.46 28.16 -27.72
C THR A 110 -44.22 28.76 -29.12
N THR A 111 -44.78 29.94 -29.38
CA THR A 111 -44.64 30.66 -30.66
C THR A 111 -43.18 30.85 -31.05
N SER A 112 -42.80 30.41 -32.26
CA SER A 112 -41.44 30.55 -32.80
C SER A 112 -40.89 31.98 -32.63
N PRO A 113 -39.66 32.15 -32.12
CA PRO A 113 -39.06 33.47 -31.99
C PRO A 113 -38.87 34.12 -33.36
N ASN A 114 -39.23 35.41 -33.49
CA ASN A 114 -39.13 36.16 -34.75
C ASN A 114 -37.64 36.47 -35.04
N VAL A 115 -37.00 35.69 -35.92
CA VAL A 115 -35.53 35.72 -36.11
C VAL A 115 -35.11 36.86 -37.05
N ALA A 116 -35.12 38.11 -36.54
CA ALA A 116 -34.57 39.27 -37.24
C ALA A 116 -33.16 39.62 -36.72
N SER A 117 -32.13 39.15 -37.45
CA SER A 117 -30.76 39.72 -37.58
C SER A 117 -29.87 40.00 -36.36
N ARG A 118 -30.25 39.71 -35.11
CA ARG A 118 -29.31 39.61 -33.96
C ARG A 118 -29.65 38.37 -33.13
N MET A 119 -28.68 37.48 -32.88
CA MET A 119 -28.86 36.29 -32.04
C MET A 119 -29.34 36.69 -30.64
N PRO A 120 -30.60 36.42 -30.23
CA PRO A 120 -31.02 36.63 -28.86
C PRO A 120 -30.61 35.42 -28.00
N GLU A 121 -30.13 35.69 -26.79
CA GLU A 121 -29.89 34.66 -25.77
C GLU A 121 -31.25 34.22 -25.19
N LEU A 122 -31.53 32.92 -25.21
CA LEU A 122 -32.80 32.35 -24.71
C LEU A 122 -32.73 32.12 -23.20
N LEU A 123 -33.88 32.25 -22.52
CA LEU A 123 -34.03 31.80 -21.14
C LEU A 123 -34.31 30.29 -21.10
N PRO A 124 -33.75 29.53 -20.13
CA PRO A 124 -34.07 28.12 -19.95
C PRO A 124 -35.57 27.87 -19.70
N ILE A 125 -36.10 26.74 -20.16
CA ILE A 125 -37.51 26.37 -20.03
C ILE A 125 -37.76 25.78 -18.63
N ALA A 126 -38.57 26.43 -17.81
CA ALA A 126 -38.97 25.89 -16.51
C ALA A 126 -40.17 24.94 -16.65
N LEU A 127 -40.03 23.66 -16.28
CA LEU A 127 -41.16 22.73 -16.20
C LEU A 127 -41.88 22.91 -14.86
N THR A 128 -43.02 23.59 -14.89
CA THR A 128 -43.83 23.88 -13.70
C THR A 128 -44.85 22.78 -13.36
N ASN A 129 -45.22 21.90 -14.29
CA ASN A 129 -46.24 20.87 -14.10
C ASN A 129 -45.73 19.46 -14.49
N LEU A 130 -44.93 18.84 -13.61
CA LEU A 130 -44.52 17.43 -13.72
C LEU A 130 -45.54 16.52 -13.01
N VAL A 131 -46.80 16.52 -13.44
CA VAL A 131 -47.83 15.64 -12.87
C VAL A 131 -47.75 14.26 -13.55
N PRO A 132 -47.61 13.16 -12.78
CA PRO A 132 -47.71 11.80 -13.34
C PRO A 132 -49.05 11.55 -14.03
N ILE A 133 -49.09 10.61 -14.97
CA ILE A 133 -50.34 10.19 -15.60
C ILE A 133 -51.29 9.58 -14.54
N THR A 134 -52.57 9.95 -14.57
CA THR A 134 -53.57 9.36 -13.68
C THR A 134 -53.98 7.96 -14.18
N PRO A 135 -54.45 7.06 -13.30
CA PRO A 135 -54.94 5.74 -13.70
C PRO A 135 -56.05 5.79 -14.77
N ASP A 136 -56.97 6.76 -14.66
CA ASP A 136 -58.05 6.96 -15.62
C ASP A 136 -57.51 7.35 -17.00
N GLN A 137 -56.53 8.25 -17.03
CA GLN A 137 -55.90 8.68 -18.28
C GLN A 137 -55.07 7.55 -18.91
N GLN A 138 -54.38 6.76 -18.09
CA GLN A 138 -53.63 5.59 -18.55
C GLN A 138 -54.59 4.53 -19.15
N THR A 139 -55.77 4.37 -18.56
CA THR A 139 -56.83 3.51 -19.09
C THR A 139 -57.31 3.98 -20.46
N GLU A 140 -57.59 5.27 -20.60
CA GLU A 140 -57.98 5.86 -21.89
C GLU A 140 -56.89 5.67 -22.96
N ASP A 141 -55.61 5.81 -22.60
CA ASP A 141 -54.48 5.66 -23.52
C ASP A 141 -54.35 4.20 -24.01
N MET A 142 -54.53 3.20 -23.13
CA MET A 142 -54.56 1.78 -23.50
C MET A 142 -55.75 1.44 -24.41
N LEU A 143 -56.94 1.96 -24.12
CA LEU A 143 -58.13 1.76 -24.95
C LEU A 143 -57.98 2.42 -26.32
N THR A 144 -57.35 3.59 -26.37
CA THR A 144 -57.05 4.30 -27.61
C THR A 144 -56.06 3.50 -28.47
N LEU A 145 -55.03 2.89 -27.87
CA LEU A 145 -54.11 2.00 -28.60
C LEU A 145 -54.84 0.80 -29.21
N LEU A 146 -55.73 0.16 -28.45
CA LEU A 146 -56.55 -0.94 -28.96
C LEU A 146 -57.42 -0.49 -30.14
N SER A 147 -58.03 0.69 -30.05
CA SER A 147 -58.81 1.26 -31.14
C SER A 147 -57.94 1.51 -32.39
N ILE A 148 -56.71 2.02 -32.23
CA ILE A 148 -55.78 2.24 -33.35
C ILE A 148 -55.36 0.90 -33.99
N ALA A 149 -55.14 -0.14 -33.18
CA ALA A 149 -54.82 -1.48 -33.66
C ALA A 149 -56.06 -2.27 -34.18
N GLY A 150 -57.23 -1.64 -34.32
CA GLY A 150 -58.46 -2.30 -34.77
C GLY A 150 -58.93 -3.43 -33.85
N ASN A 151 -58.73 -3.28 -32.53
CA ASN A 151 -58.99 -4.26 -31.47
C ASN A 151 -58.22 -5.60 -31.63
N ARG A 152 -57.12 -5.61 -32.38
CA ARG A 152 -56.27 -6.79 -32.57
C ARG A 152 -55.20 -6.85 -31.48
N MET A 153 -55.47 -7.64 -30.44
CA MET A 153 -54.54 -7.85 -29.33
C MET A 153 -53.18 -8.40 -29.79
N ASP A 154 -53.17 -9.28 -30.79
CA ASP A 154 -51.92 -9.85 -31.33
C ASP A 154 -51.04 -8.77 -31.97
N SER A 155 -51.63 -7.78 -32.64
CA SER A 155 -50.90 -6.62 -33.18
C SER A 155 -50.25 -5.81 -32.05
N VAL A 156 -50.98 -5.57 -30.95
CA VAL A 156 -50.45 -4.86 -29.78
C VAL A 156 -49.35 -5.65 -29.08
N GLU A 157 -49.50 -6.97 -28.94
CA GLU A 157 -48.45 -7.85 -28.38
C GLU A 157 -47.16 -7.75 -29.21
N GLN A 158 -47.27 -7.80 -30.54
CA GLN A 158 -46.11 -7.67 -31.44
C GLN A 158 -45.44 -6.29 -31.34
N MET A 159 -46.22 -5.22 -31.25
CA MET A 159 -45.67 -3.86 -31.05
C MET A 159 -44.95 -3.72 -29.70
N MET A 160 -45.53 -4.27 -28.63
CA MET A 160 -44.90 -4.28 -27.31
C MET A 160 -43.61 -5.10 -27.30
N ALA A 161 -43.63 -6.31 -27.87
CA ALA A 161 -42.46 -7.16 -27.97
C ALA A 161 -41.32 -6.49 -28.74
N ALA A 162 -41.64 -5.75 -29.82
CA ALA A 162 -40.65 -4.97 -30.58
C ALA A 162 -39.94 -3.94 -29.69
N ILE A 163 -40.70 -3.13 -28.96
CA ILE A 163 -40.16 -2.06 -28.10
C ILE A 163 -39.32 -2.64 -26.96
N ILE A 164 -39.78 -3.72 -26.33
CA ILE A 164 -39.10 -4.35 -25.20
C ILE A 164 -37.76 -4.95 -25.64
N GLN A 165 -37.74 -5.67 -26.76
CA GLN A 165 -36.54 -6.33 -27.30
C GLN A 165 -35.60 -5.37 -28.01
N GLY A 166 -36.02 -4.11 -28.23
CA GLY A 166 -35.26 -3.10 -28.96
C GLY A 166 -35.23 -3.32 -30.47
N VAL A 167 -36.17 -4.10 -31.00
CA VAL A 167 -36.40 -4.23 -32.45
C VAL A 167 -37.19 -3.01 -32.91
N ARG A 168 -36.75 -2.38 -34.01
CA ARG A 168 -37.39 -1.15 -34.51
C ARG A 168 -38.83 -1.44 -34.96
N LEU A 169 -39.77 -0.69 -34.40
CA LEU A 169 -41.17 -0.64 -34.78
C LEU A 169 -41.37 0.49 -35.80
N VAL A 170 -41.67 0.14 -37.05
CA VAL A 170 -41.94 1.09 -38.13
C VAL A 170 -43.43 1.23 -38.35
N VAL A 171 -43.97 2.43 -38.12
CA VAL A 171 -45.38 2.76 -38.33
C VAL A 171 -45.56 3.40 -39.71
N GLN A 172 -46.43 2.80 -40.53
CA GLN A 172 -46.73 3.24 -41.90
C GLN A 172 -48.17 3.74 -42.02
N ASN A 173 -48.42 4.58 -43.02
CA ASN A 173 -49.75 5.16 -43.31
C ASN A 173 -50.38 5.93 -42.13
N ALA A 174 -49.54 6.49 -41.25
CA ALA A 174 -49.99 7.26 -40.09
C ALA A 174 -50.60 8.61 -40.49
N PRO A 175 -51.53 9.17 -39.68
CA PRO A 175 -52.12 10.48 -39.94
C PRO A 175 -51.08 11.61 -39.88
N ALA A 176 -51.34 12.70 -40.61
CA ALA A 176 -50.47 13.88 -40.64
C ALA A 176 -50.47 14.70 -39.33
N ASP A 177 -51.47 14.52 -38.47
CA ASP A 177 -51.54 15.15 -37.15
C ASP A 177 -50.58 14.50 -36.13
N VAL A 178 -49.70 15.30 -35.53
CA VAL A 178 -48.72 14.83 -34.54
C VAL A 178 -49.40 14.35 -33.26
N ALA A 179 -50.52 14.96 -32.86
CA ALA A 179 -51.24 14.57 -31.65
C ALA A 179 -51.82 13.16 -31.77
N GLN A 180 -52.35 12.79 -32.94
CA GLN A 180 -52.81 11.43 -33.20
C GLN A 180 -51.67 10.41 -33.20
N ARG A 181 -50.51 10.74 -33.77
CA ARG A 181 -49.34 9.84 -33.76
C ARG A 181 -48.81 9.62 -32.34
N LEU A 182 -48.80 10.66 -31.50
CA LEU A 182 -48.39 10.55 -30.11
C LEU A 182 -49.33 9.67 -29.26
N LYS A 183 -50.64 9.63 -29.55
CA LYS A 183 -51.57 8.73 -28.86
C LYS A 183 -51.20 7.25 -28.97
N LEU A 184 -50.63 6.81 -30.10
CA LEU A 184 -50.12 5.45 -30.23
C LEU A 184 -48.92 5.22 -29.31
N VAL A 185 -48.01 6.18 -29.22
CA VAL A 185 -46.84 6.12 -28.32
C VAL A 185 -47.29 6.12 -26.86
N ASP A 186 -48.19 7.03 -26.47
CA ASP A 186 -48.73 7.10 -25.10
C ASP A 186 -49.38 5.79 -24.67
N GLY A 187 -50.17 5.15 -25.54
CA GLY A 187 -50.78 3.86 -25.24
C GLY A 187 -49.77 2.71 -25.10
N LEU A 188 -48.68 2.71 -25.87
CA LEU A 188 -47.61 1.72 -25.72
C LEU A 188 -46.82 1.94 -24.42
N LEU A 189 -46.57 3.20 -24.05
CA LEU A 189 -45.95 3.55 -22.78
C LEU A 189 -46.84 3.22 -21.58
N ALA A 190 -48.16 3.36 -21.72
CA ALA A 190 -49.14 3.04 -20.67
C ALA A 190 -49.09 1.55 -20.27
N MET A 191 -48.64 0.67 -21.15
CA MET A 191 -48.48 -0.77 -20.90
C MET A 191 -47.17 -1.11 -20.17
N LEU A 192 -46.27 -0.14 -19.96
CA LEU A 192 -44.99 -0.32 -19.27
C LEU A 192 -45.03 0.26 -17.84
N PRO A 193 -44.17 -0.24 -16.92
CA PRO A 193 -44.01 0.36 -15.61
C PRO A 193 -43.58 1.84 -15.72
N PRO A 194 -44.20 2.75 -14.96
CA PRO A 194 -43.87 4.18 -14.92
C PRO A 194 -42.36 4.50 -14.91
N SER A 195 -41.57 3.73 -14.16
CA SER A 195 -40.13 3.93 -13.99
C SER A 195 -39.28 3.60 -15.22
N VAL A 196 -39.82 2.92 -16.24
CA VAL A 196 -39.06 2.51 -17.44
C VAL A 196 -39.58 3.14 -18.74
N ARG A 197 -40.73 3.83 -18.71
CA ARG A 197 -41.36 4.44 -19.90
C ARG A 197 -40.43 5.37 -20.68
N PHE A 198 -39.60 6.14 -19.97
CA PHE A 198 -38.67 7.07 -20.62
C PHE A 198 -37.58 6.38 -21.46
N ALA A 199 -37.36 5.08 -21.28
CA ALA A 199 -36.34 4.33 -22.00
C ALA A 199 -36.65 4.19 -23.50
N VAL A 200 -37.93 4.34 -23.88
CA VAL A 200 -38.44 4.17 -25.23
C VAL A 200 -38.19 5.44 -26.05
N THR A 201 -37.39 5.33 -27.10
CA THR A 201 -37.10 6.43 -28.04
C THR A 201 -38.02 6.37 -29.24
N PHE A 202 -38.46 7.52 -29.73
CA PHE A 202 -39.39 7.58 -30.85
C PHE A 202 -39.16 8.80 -31.74
N THR A 203 -39.53 8.69 -33.01
CA THR A 203 -39.70 9.83 -33.92
C THR A 203 -41.05 9.76 -34.58
N THR A 204 -41.81 10.84 -34.51
CA THR A 204 -43.14 10.93 -35.16
C THR A 204 -43.06 11.27 -36.64
N ASP A 205 -41.88 11.46 -37.22
CA ASP A 205 -41.71 11.69 -38.66
C ASP A 205 -40.28 11.36 -39.12
N SER A 206 -40.19 10.59 -40.19
CA SER A 206 -38.94 10.27 -40.89
C SER A 206 -39.24 10.00 -42.37
N ALA A 207 -38.35 10.41 -43.26
CA ALA A 207 -38.49 10.10 -44.68
C ALA A 207 -38.30 8.59 -44.89
N THR A 208 -37.17 8.06 -44.41
CA THR A 208 -36.88 6.63 -44.37
C THR A 208 -36.70 6.13 -42.94
N HIS A 209 -36.97 4.85 -42.71
CA HIS A 209 -36.79 4.24 -41.39
C HIS A 209 -35.32 4.16 -40.91
N GLU A 210 -34.33 4.43 -41.76
CA GLU A 210 -32.90 4.38 -41.44
C GLU A 210 -32.37 5.75 -40.99
N ASP A 211 -33.09 6.84 -41.29
CA ASP A 211 -32.61 8.21 -41.08
C ASP A 211 -32.37 8.55 -39.60
N VAL A 212 -33.09 7.89 -38.69
CA VAL A 212 -33.09 8.18 -37.25
C VAL A 212 -33.00 6.89 -36.45
N ASP A 213 -32.06 6.86 -35.51
CA ASP A 213 -31.86 5.72 -34.62
C ASP A 213 -32.82 5.74 -33.41
N CYS A 214 -34.05 5.26 -33.62
CA CYS A 214 -35.06 5.15 -32.57
C CYS A 214 -35.79 3.79 -32.57
N GLN A 215 -36.50 3.50 -31.47
CA GLN A 215 -37.28 2.27 -31.33
C GLN A 215 -38.62 2.35 -32.06
N VAL A 216 -39.34 3.47 -31.93
CA VAL A 216 -40.61 3.68 -32.66
C VAL A 216 -40.40 4.74 -33.73
N CYS A 217 -40.61 4.37 -35.00
CA CYS A 217 -40.31 5.22 -36.14
C CYS A 217 -41.53 5.33 -37.05
N PHE A 218 -42.03 6.54 -37.25
CA PHE A 218 -43.11 6.81 -38.20
C PHE A 218 -42.49 7.15 -39.56
N ALA A 219 -42.52 6.20 -40.49
CA ALA A 219 -41.86 6.32 -41.79
C ALA A 219 -42.89 6.54 -42.91
N ARG A 220 -42.54 7.40 -43.87
CA ARG A 220 -43.38 7.66 -45.05
C ARG A 220 -43.17 6.63 -46.14
N GLU A 221 -41.92 6.28 -46.42
CA GLU A 221 -41.62 5.28 -47.43
C GLU A 221 -41.99 3.86 -46.96
N PRO A 222 -42.63 3.06 -47.82
CA PRO A 222 -42.97 1.69 -47.49
C PRO A 222 -41.70 0.84 -47.34
N VAL A 223 -41.38 0.49 -46.10
CA VAL A 223 -40.32 -0.42 -45.73
C VAL A 223 -40.75 -1.86 -45.98
N SER A 224 -39.89 -2.63 -46.64
CA SER A 224 -40.07 -4.09 -46.86
C SER A 224 -39.00 -4.93 -46.16
N SER A 225 -38.14 -4.32 -45.33
CA SER A 225 -37.09 -5.03 -44.60
C SER A 225 -37.69 -6.12 -43.68
N PRO A 226 -37.13 -7.35 -43.70
CA PRO A 226 -37.61 -8.42 -42.84
C PRO A 226 -37.20 -8.24 -41.37
N ASP A 227 -36.19 -7.41 -41.07
CA ASP A 227 -35.56 -7.30 -39.74
C ASP A 227 -36.26 -6.32 -38.78
N VAL A 228 -37.34 -5.69 -39.23
CA VAL A 228 -38.13 -4.73 -38.46
C VAL A 228 -39.57 -5.21 -38.29
N VAL A 229 -40.22 -4.75 -37.22
CA VAL A 229 -41.67 -4.95 -37.05
C VAL A 229 -42.37 -3.75 -37.68
N ARG A 230 -43.28 -4.00 -38.62
CA ARG A 230 -44.03 -2.98 -39.33
C ARG A 230 -45.46 -2.97 -38.85
N PHE A 231 -45.98 -1.81 -38.47
CA PHE A 231 -47.39 -1.61 -38.15
C PHE A 231 -48.03 -0.71 -39.20
N ASP A 232 -49.03 -1.23 -39.90
CA ASP A 232 -49.82 -0.45 -40.86
C ASP A 232 -51.04 0.17 -40.16
N TRP A 233 -51.03 1.50 -40.01
CA TRP A 233 -52.09 2.22 -39.32
C TRP A 233 -53.46 2.07 -40.00
N ALA A 234 -53.50 1.96 -41.32
CA ALA A 234 -54.75 1.87 -42.07
C ALA A 234 -55.45 0.51 -41.88
N SER A 235 -54.70 -0.58 -41.79
CA SER A 235 -55.24 -1.94 -41.64
C SER A 235 -55.22 -2.49 -40.21
N GLY A 236 -54.48 -1.85 -39.29
CA GLY A 236 -54.28 -2.30 -37.91
C GLY A 236 -53.45 -3.57 -37.77
N GLN A 237 -52.70 -3.95 -38.80
CA GLN A 237 -51.94 -5.20 -38.86
C GLN A 237 -50.43 -4.99 -38.66
N THR A 238 -49.80 -5.98 -38.04
CA THR A 238 -48.34 -6.07 -37.93
C THR A 238 -47.76 -7.08 -38.92
N PHE A 239 -46.61 -6.76 -39.49
CA PHE A 239 -45.87 -7.57 -40.45
C PHE A 239 -44.37 -7.53 -40.15
N GLY A 240 -43.58 -8.48 -40.67
CA GLY A 240 -42.13 -8.56 -40.42
C GLY A 240 -41.78 -9.73 -39.49
N VAL A 241 -40.74 -9.58 -38.67
CA VAL A 241 -40.32 -10.62 -37.71
C VAL A 241 -41.41 -10.89 -36.68
N PRO A 242 -41.86 -12.14 -36.49
CA PRO A 242 -42.71 -12.50 -35.36
C PRO A 242 -41.87 -12.54 -34.08
N LEU A 243 -42.18 -11.66 -33.14
CA LEU A 243 -41.50 -11.59 -31.84
C LEU A 243 -42.33 -12.27 -30.76
N ARG A 244 -41.64 -12.87 -29.78
CA ARG A 244 -42.26 -13.42 -28.58
C ARG A 244 -41.53 -12.88 -27.37
N ASP A 245 -42.29 -12.26 -26.47
CA ASP A 245 -41.77 -11.67 -25.24
C ASP A 245 -42.69 -12.04 -24.08
N ASP A 246 -42.11 -12.54 -22.98
CA ASP A 246 -42.88 -13.06 -21.85
C ASP A 246 -43.55 -11.94 -21.06
N TYR A 247 -42.93 -10.75 -20.99
CA TYR A 247 -43.58 -9.59 -20.38
C TYR A 247 -44.72 -9.09 -21.26
N ALA A 248 -44.54 -8.97 -22.57
CA ALA A 248 -45.63 -8.58 -23.48
C ALA A 248 -46.82 -9.55 -23.34
N ARG A 249 -46.56 -10.87 -23.38
CA ARG A 249 -47.61 -11.88 -23.18
C ARG A 249 -48.29 -11.76 -21.81
N PHE A 250 -47.52 -11.52 -20.75
CA PHE A 250 -48.03 -11.30 -19.40
C PHE A 250 -48.97 -10.09 -19.36
N VAL A 251 -48.54 -8.91 -19.80
CA VAL A 251 -49.37 -7.70 -19.75
C VAL A 251 -50.61 -7.85 -20.65
N MET A 252 -50.48 -8.47 -21.82
CA MET A 252 -51.63 -8.75 -22.68
C MET A 252 -52.64 -9.70 -22.02
N SER A 253 -52.18 -10.66 -21.22
CA SER A 253 -53.08 -11.52 -20.44
C SER A 253 -53.87 -10.74 -19.39
N GLN A 254 -53.25 -9.72 -18.78
CA GLN A 254 -53.93 -8.84 -17.82
C GLN A 254 -54.89 -7.88 -18.53
N LEU A 255 -54.49 -7.30 -19.66
CA LEU A 255 -55.32 -6.37 -20.44
C LEU A 255 -56.61 -7.03 -20.97
N ARG A 256 -56.55 -8.34 -21.29
CA ARG A 256 -57.73 -9.13 -21.66
C ARG A 256 -58.77 -9.25 -20.54
N LEU A 257 -58.31 -9.17 -19.28
CA LEU A 257 -59.19 -9.23 -18.10
C LEU A 257 -59.69 -7.83 -17.76
N ASP A 258 -58.77 -6.91 -17.46
CA ASP A 258 -59.07 -5.54 -17.07
C ASP A 258 -57.83 -4.65 -17.22
N THR A 259 -58.03 -3.43 -17.73
CA THR A 259 -57.05 -2.34 -17.71
C THR A 259 -56.55 -2.00 -16.29
N SER A 260 -57.39 -2.15 -15.26
CA SER A 260 -57.02 -1.89 -13.87
C SER A 260 -55.94 -2.86 -13.36
N LEU A 261 -56.00 -4.13 -13.77
CA LEU A 261 -55.00 -5.15 -13.44
C LEU A 261 -53.64 -4.85 -14.10
N VAL A 262 -53.65 -4.34 -15.34
CA VAL A 262 -52.40 -3.88 -15.98
C VAL A 262 -51.76 -2.77 -15.14
N ILE A 263 -52.54 -1.80 -14.68
CA ILE A 263 -52.06 -0.70 -13.84
C ILE A 263 -51.52 -1.22 -12.51
N GLU A 264 -52.25 -2.12 -11.83
CA GLU A 264 -51.81 -2.73 -10.56
C GLU A 264 -50.47 -3.47 -10.72
N ARG A 265 -50.37 -4.35 -11.72
CA ARG A 265 -49.17 -5.16 -11.96
C ARG A 265 -47.96 -4.33 -12.38
N THR A 266 -48.16 -3.37 -13.27
CA THR A 266 -47.09 -2.46 -13.69
C THR A 266 -46.62 -1.56 -12.53
N THR A 267 -47.54 -1.16 -11.65
CA THR A 267 -47.20 -0.40 -10.42
C THR A 267 -46.38 -1.25 -9.46
N ALA A 268 -46.79 -2.50 -9.20
CA ALA A 268 -46.05 -3.40 -8.31
C ALA A 268 -44.62 -3.69 -8.80
N MET A 269 -44.41 -3.79 -10.11
CA MET A 269 -43.09 -3.99 -10.71
C MET A 269 -42.22 -2.73 -10.78
N THR A 270 -42.81 -1.54 -10.61
CA THR A 270 -42.15 -0.25 -10.83
C THR A 270 -40.86 -0.08 -10.01
N PRO A 271 -40.81 -0.43 -8.71
CA PRO A 271 -39.59 -0.29 -7.91
C PRO A 271 -38.45 -1.17 -8.46
N ALA A 272 -38.69 -2.48 -8.59
CA ALA A 272 -37.68 -3.46 -8.99
C ALA A 272 -37.18 -3.23 -10.42
N ALA A 273 -38.10 -3.05 -11.38
CA ALA A 273 -37.74 -2.80 -12.78
C ALA A 273 -37.01 -1.45 -12.94
N GLY A 274 -37.44 -0.42 -12.22
CA GLY A 274 -36.81 0.90 -12.24
C GLY A 274 -35.40 0.89 -11.68
N TRP A 275 -35.20 0.19 -10.55
CA TRP A 275 -33.87 -0.01 -9.97
C TRP A 275 -32.95 -0.76 -10.93
N TYR A 276 -33.41 -1.87 -11.52
CA TYR A 276 -32.59 -2.66 -12.44
C TYR A 276 -32.21 -1.87 -13.70
N LEU A 277 -33.15 -1.11 -14.28
CA LEU A 277 -32.87 -0.22 -15.41
C LEU A 277 -31.86 0.88 -15.04
N SER A 278 -31.91 1.40 -13.81
CA SER A 278 -30.99 2.44 -13.35
C SER A 278 -29.53 1.97 -13.24
N GLN A 279 -29.29 0.66 -13.17
CA GLN A 279 -27.95 0.06 -13.20
C GLN A 279 -27.38 -0.07 -14.63
N GLY A 280 -28.11 0.38 -15.67
CA GLY A 280 -27.65 0.36 -17.06
C GLY A 280 -28.03 -0.90 -17.85
N HIS A 281 -28.84 -1.79 -17.27
CA HIS A 281 -29.37 -2.97 -17.97
C HIS A 281 -30.36 -2.59 -19.09
N ARG A 282 -30.60 -3.49 -20.05
CA ARG A 282 -31.56 -3.26 -21.15
C ARG A 282 -32.99 -3.34 -20.63
N LEU A 283 -33.92 -2.75 -21.38
CA LEU A 283 -35.35 -2.74 -21.02
C LEU A 283 -35.92 -4.15 -20.84
N VAL A 284 -35.60 -5.07 -21.76
CA VAL A 284 -36.01 -6.48 -21.66
C VAL A 284 -35.56 -7.14 -20.36
N ASP A 285 -34.29 -6.92 -19.96
CA ASP A 285 -33.71 -7.53 -18.77
C ASP A 285 -34.36 -6.95 -17.49
N ALA A 286 -34.63 -5.64 -17.47
CA ALA A 286 -35.30 -4.97 -16.35
C ALA A 286 -36.76 -5.40 -16.15
N LEU A 287 -37.51 -5.59 -17.23
CA LEU A 287 -38.88 -6.07 -17.17
C LEU A 287 -38.96 -7.55 -16.79
N ALA A 288 -38.05 -8.37 -17.33
CA ALA A 288 -37.91 -9.77 -16.94
C ALA A 288 -37.62 -9.89 -15.44
N TYR A 289 -36.64 -9.14 -14.92
CA TYR A 289 -36.32 -9.13 -13.49
C TYR A 289 -37.51 -8.67 -12.62
N GLY A 290 -38.15 -7.55 -12.98
CA GLY A 290 -39.30 -7.04 -12.23
C GLY A 290 -40.47 -8.04 -12.17
N SER A 291 -40.75 -8.74 -13.27
CA SER A 291 -41.82 -9.75 -13.33
C SER A 291 -41.48 -11.00 -12.53
N TYR A 292 -40.23 -11.45 -12.63
CA TYR A 292 -39.69 -12.55 -11.85
C TYR A 292 -39.78 -12.27 -10.35
N ARG A 293 -39.33 -11.07 -9.94
CA ARG A 293 -39.33 -10.63 -8.55
C ARG A 293 -40.75 -10.59 -7.98
N LEU A 294 -41.71 -10.03 -8.71
CA LEU A 294 -43.10 -9.99 -8.28
C LEU A 294 -43.66 -11.41 -8.02
N LYS A 295 -43.31 -12.37 -8.88
CA LYS A 295 -43.72 -13.78 -8.69
C LYS A 295 -43.15 -14.39 -7.41
N VAL A 296 -41.89 -14.09 -7.08
CA VAL A 296 -41.26 -14.56 -5.83
C VAL A 296 -41.91 -13.88 -4.61
N ASP A 297 -42.17 -12.58 -4.69
CA ASP A 297 -42.84 -11.83 -3.62
C ASP A 297 -44.23 -12.42 -3.29
N GLU A 298 -45.02 -12.75 -4.32
CA GLU A 298 -46.34 -13.38 -4.16
C GLU A 298 -46.24 -14.80 -3.58
N ALA A 299 -45.27 -15.59 -4.02
CA ALA A 299 -45.05 -16.94 -3.48
C ALA A 299 -44.75 -16.90 -1.98
N LEU A 300 -43.88 -15.99 -1.53
CA LEU A 300 -43.54 -15.86 -0.12
C LEU A 300 -44.68 -15.30 0.73
N LEU A 301 -45.42 -14.31 0.22
CA LEU A 301 -46.59 -13.76 0.92
C LEU A 301 -47.71 -14.79 1.07
N SER A 302 -47.82 -15.74 0.12
CA SER A 302 -48.77 -16.84 0.18
C SER A 302 -48.26 -18.09 0.92
N GLY A 303 -47.04 -18.05 1.46
CA GLY A 303 -46.43 -19.15 2.23
C GLY A 303 -45.97 -20.33 1.37
N GLN A 304 -45.77 -20.13 0.07
CA GLN A 304 -45.24 -21.15 -0.83
C GLN A 304 -43.71 -21.21 -0.76
N PRO A 305 -43.11 -22.40 -0.88
CA PRO A 305 -41.66 -22.54 -0.82
C PRO A 305 -40.98 -21.94 -2.06
N VAL A 306 -39.95 -21.13 -1.81
CA VAL A 306 -39.05 -20.56 -2.82
C VAL A 306 -37.64 -21.13 -2.63
N SER A 307 -36.87 -21.22 -3.71
CA SER A 307 -35.49 -21.66 -3.65
C SER A 307 -34.64 -20.75 -2.73
N HIS A 308 -33.65 -21.34 -2.05
CA HIS A 308 -32.73 -20.60 -1.19
C HIS A 308 -31.96 -19.53 -1.97
N GLU A 309 -31.42 -19.91 -3.13
CA GLU A 309 -30.58 -19.05 -3.97
C GLU A 309 -31.34 -17.79 -4.41
N ASP A 310 -32.59 -17.96 -4.83
CA ASP A 310 -33.44 -16.86 -5.25
C ASP A 310 -33.73 -15.93 -4.08
N ALA A 311 -34.24 -16.47 -2.97
CA ALA A 311 -34.63 -15.68 -1.80
C ALA A 311 -33.42 -14.96 -1.17
N SER A 312 -32.27 -15.61 -1.09
CA SER A 312 -31.04 -15.04 -0.54
C SER A 312 -30.49 -13.92 -1.42
N THR A 313 -30.40 -14.14 -2.73
CA THR A 313 -29.85 -13.15 -3.67
C THR A 313 -30.69 -11.88 -3.62
N ILE A 314 -32.00 -12.05 -3.77
CA ILE A 314 -33.00 -11.00 -3.67
C ILE A 314 -32.86 -10.18 -2.38
N LEU A 315 -32.80 -10.85 -1.23
CA LEU A 315 -32.78 -10.20 0.08
C LEU A 315 -31.50 -9.37 0.29
N ARG A 316 -30.39 -9.78 -0.30
CA ARG A 316 -29.09 -9.10 -0.20
C ARG A 316 -28.94 -7.94 -1.17
N THR A 317 -29.38 -8.13 -2.41
CA THR A 317 -29.00 -7.22 -3.51
C THR A 317 -30.06 -6.17 -3.81
N ASP A 318 -31.34 -6.47 -3.58
CA ASP A 318 -32.43 -5.60 -4.02
C ASP A 318 -32.88 -4.63 -2.91
N PRO A 319 -32.58 -3.33 -3.02
CA PRO A 319 -32.95 -2.35 -2.01
C PRO A 319 -34.44 -1.97 -2.05
N THR A 320 -35.20 -2.46 -3.03
CA THR A 320 -36.60 -2.06 -3.25
C THR A 320 -37.61 -2.83 -2.40
N LEU A 321 -37.14 -3.79 -1.58
CA LEU A 321 -37.96 -4.52 -0.62
C LEU A 321 -38.62 -3.58 0.39
N SER A 322 -39.94 -3.71 0.56
CA SER A 322 -40.63 -3.18 1.73
C SER A 322 -40.21 -3.92 3.00
N ASP A 323 -40.43 -3.31 4.16
CA ASP A 323 -40.12 -3.94 5.45
C ASP A 323 -40.92 -5.25 5.65
N SER A 324 -42.17 -5.28 5.19
CA SER A 324 -43.02 -6.47 5.27
C SER A 324 -42.51 -7.62 4.41
N LEU A 325 -42.10 -7.35 3.17
CA LEU A 325 -41.50 -8.35 2.29
C LEU A 325 -40.16 -8.82 2.86
N ARG A 326 -39.31 -7.91 3.33
CA ARG A 326 -38.02 -8.26 3.93
C ARG A 326 -38.17 -9.25 5.09
N ALA A 327 -39.16 -9.03 5.96
CA ALA A 327 -39.50 -9.97 7.04
C ALA A 327 -40.00 -11.33 6.52
N ALA A 328 -40.79 -11.36 5.44
CA ALA A 328 -41.23 -12.61 4.82
C ALA A 328 -40.07 -13.42 4.23
N TYR A 329 -39.14 -12.77 3.52
CA TYR A 329 -37.92 -13.41 2.98
C TYR A 329 -37.02 -13.96 4.10
N ALA A 330 -36.75 -13.17 5.14
CA ALA A 330 -35.94 -13.62 6.27
C ALA A 330 -36.58 -14.80 7.02
N ARG A 331 -37.90 -14.75 7.25
CA ARG A 331 -38.63 -15.84 7.92
C ARG A 331 -38.52 -17.13 7.13
N HIS A 332 -38.69 -17.08 5.81
CA HIS A 332 -38.56 -18.23 4.91
C HIS A 332 -37.16 -18.84 4.98
N LEU A 333 -36.10 -18.03 4.87
CA LEU A 333 -34.72 -18.50 4.95
C LEU A 333 -34.40 -19.14 6.31
N LEU A 334 -34.89 -18.59 7.42
CA LEU A 334 -34.69 -19.17 8.75
C LEU A 334 -35.41 -20.51 8.91
N GLN A 335 -36.64 -20.64 8.41
CA GLN A 335 -37.36 -21.92 8.46
C GLN A 335 -36.68 -22.97 7.60
N LEU A 336 -36.26 -22.61 6.39
CA LEU A 336 -35.58 -23.52 5.48
C LEU A 336 -34.25 -24.02 6.07
N ALA A 337 -33.44 -23.12 6.66
CA ALA A 337 -32.17 -23.47 7.28
C ALA A 337 -32.32 -24.45 8.46
N LEU A 338 -33.35 -24.26 9.29
CA LEU A 338 -33.62 -25.15 10.42
C LEU A 338 -34.13 -26.53 9.96
N VAL A 339 -35.07 -26.56 9.01
CA VAL A 339 -35.63 -27.83 8.49
C VAL A 339 -34.58 -28.65 7.73
N MET A 340 -33.66 -27.99 7.02
CA MET A 340 -32.62 -28.67 6.23
C MET A 340 -31.34 -28.96 7.04
N HIS A 341 -31.28 -28.58 8.33
CA HIS A 341 -30.06 -28.59 9.15
C HIS A 341 -28.87 -27.85 8.50
N ALA A 342 -29.17 -26.87 7.64
CA ALA A 342 -28.21 -26.11 6.85
C ALA A 342 -28.10 -24.68 7.40
N VAL A 343 -27.53 -24.54 8.60
CA VAL A 343 -27.47 -23.25 9.32
C VAL A 343 -26.73 -22.14 8.56
N THR A 344 -25.84 -22.49 7.61
CA THR A 344 -25.14 -21.56 6.73
C THR A 344 -26.09 -20.73 5.86
N ASP A 345 -27.24 -21.30 5.53
CA ASP A 345 -28.16 -20.75 4.54
C ASP A 345 -28.89 -19.51 5.07
N ALA A 346 -28.88 -19.31 6.40
CA ALA A 346 -29.48 -18.18 7.08
C ALA A 346 -28.51 -17.02 7.38
N ASP A 347 -27.21 -17.15 7.07
CA ASP A 347 -26.20 -16.08 7.28
C ASP A 347 -26.60 -14.71 6.67
N PRO A 348 -27.22 -14.61 5.48
CA PRO A 348 -27.65 -13.34 4.91
C PRO A 348 -28.64 -12.54 5.76
N VAL A 349 -29.38 -13.20 6.66
CA VAL A 349 -30.37 -12.56 7.52
C VAL A 349 -29.68 -11.73 8.61
N ALA A 350 -28.56 -12.24 9.17
CA ALA A 350 -27.82 -11.56 10.23
C ALA A 350 -27.23 -10.24 9.75
N ASP A 351 -26.72 -10.19 8.52
CA ASP A 351 -26.11 -9.00 7.91
C ASP A 351 -27.11 -7.82 7.79
N LEU A 352 -28.41 -8.08 7.90
CA LEU A 352 -29.48 -7.09 7.77
C LEU A 352 -29.96 -6.49 9.09
N PHE A 353 -29.63 -7.07 10.24
CA PHE A 353 -30.14 -6.61 11.54
C PHE A 353 -29.69 -5.19 11.89
N VAL A 354 -28.47 -4.80 11.49
CA VAL A 354 -27.97 -3.42 11.69
C VAL A 354 -28.85 -2.40 10.96
N LYS A 355 -29.25 -2.72 9.73
CA LYS A 355 -30.04 -1.82 8.88
C LYS A 355 -31.53 -1.83 9.28
N PHE A 356 -32.03 -2.95 9.79
CA PHE A 356 -33.45 -3.17 10.06
C PHE A 356 -33.68 -3.82 11.44
N PRO A 357 -33.75 -3.02 12.53
CA PRO A 357 -33.88 -3.54 13.89
C PRO A 357 -35.15 -4.34 14.17
N GLU A 358 -36.25 -4.06 13.48
CA GLU A 358 -37.50 -4.82 13.63
C GLU A 358 -37.35 -6.28 13.13
N LEU A 359 -36.47 -6.51 12.15
CA LEU A 359 -36.14 -7.86 11.66
C LEU A 359 -35.45 -8.70 12.74
N GLU A 360 -34.60 -8.08 13.55
CA GLU A 360 -33.90 -8.75 14.65
C GLU A 360 -34.90 -9.29 15.69
N ARG A 361 -35.93 -8.49 16.01
CA ARG A 361 -36.98 -8.88 16.98
C ARG A 361 -37.78 -10.07 16.47
N ASP A 362 -38.19 -10.03 15.21
CA ASP A 362 -38.95 -11.12 14.59
C ASP A 362 -38.12 -12.42 14.54
N ALA A 363 -36.84 -12.33 14.17
CA ALA A 363 -35.94 -13.48 14.13
C ALA A 363 -35.72 -14.09 15.52
N LEU A 364 -35.52 -13.25 16.56
CA LEU A 364 -35.38 -13.72 17.94
C LEU A 364 -36.63 -14.48 18.42
N ILE A 365 -37.83 -13.96 18.14
CA ILE A 365 -39.10 -14.62 18.51
C ILE A 365 -39.24 -15.96 17.78
N GLN A 366 -38.93 -15.99 16.48
CA GLN A 366 -39.02 -17.19 15.66
C GLN A 366 -38.07 -18.29 16.16
N LEU A 367 -36.79 -17.97 16.36
CA LEU A 367 -35.78 -18.92 16.84
C LEU A 367 -36.07 -19.38 18.28
N ALA A 368 -36.56 -18.47 19.12
CA ALA A 368 -37.04 -18.82 20.46
C ALA A 368 -38.20 -19.83 20.42
N SER A 369 -39.11 -19.73 19.44
CA SER A 369 -40.18 -20.72 19.23
C SER A 369 -39.62 -22.05 18.72
N ALA A 370 -38.64 -22.02 17.79
CA ALA A 370 -37.98 -23.22 17.26
C ALA A 370 -37.29 -24.05 18.35
N CYS A 371 -36.65 -23.42 19.35
CA CYS A 371 -36.09 -24.13 20.50
C CYS A 371 -37.11 -25.04 21.21
N HIS A 372 -38.38 -24.63 21.30
CA HIS A 372 -39.43 -25.39 21.98
C HIS A 372 -40.01 -26.52 21.11
N LYS A 373 -39.76 -26.48 19.80
CA LYS A 373 -40.24 -27.49 18.83
C LYS A 373 -39.25 -28.64 18.61
N GLY A 374 -38.13 -28.66 19.34
CA GLY A 374 -37.10 -29.70 19.26
C GLY A 374 -35.86 -29.32 18.44
N GLU A 375 -35.83 -28.14 17.83
CA GLU A 375 -34.71 -27.67 16.97
C GLU A 375 -33.63 -26.92 17.78
N ALA A 376 -33.57 -27.12 19.10
CA ALA A 376 -32.67 -26.38 19.98
C ALA A 376 -31.16 -26.53 19.64
N PRO A 377 -30.64 -27.71 19.24
CA PRO A 377 -29.24 -27.84 18.82
C PRO A 377 -28.89 -27.02 17.57
N ASP A 378 -29.77 -26.99 16.57
CA ASP A 378 -29.54 -26.22 15.33
C ASP A 378 -29.66 -24.71 15.57
N VAL A 379 -30.60 -24.29 16.42
CA VAL A 379 -30.67 -22.89 16.87
C VAL A 379 -29.39 -22.49 17.61
N TYR A 380 -28.84 -23.37 18.46
CA TYR A 380 -27.57 -23.09 19.14
C TYR A 380 -26.44 -22.87 18.12
N ARG A 381 -26.26 -23.81 17.18
CA ARG A 381 -25.22 -23.70 16.13
C ARG A 381 -25.37 -22.46 15.26
N LEU A 382 -26.60 -22.12 14.86
CA LEU A 382 -26.88 -20.93 14.07
C LEU A 382 -26.50 -19.65 14.83
N VAL A 383 -26.94 -19.52 16.09
CA VAL A 383 -26.71 -18.32 16.87
C VAL A 383 -25.24 -18.17 17.28
N THR A 384 -24.55 -19.25 17.67
CA THR A 384 -23.12 -19.18 17.98
C THR A 384 -22.29 -18.87 16.75
N ARG A 385 -22.68 -19.38 15.57
CA ARG A 385 -22.07 -18.99 14.29
C ARG A 385 -22.21 -17.50 14.03
N TRP A 386 -23.40 -16.92 14.21
CA TRP A 386 -23.59 -15.48 14.04
C TRP A 386 -22.83 -14.64 15.07
N LEU A 387 -22.74 -15.11 16.32
CA LEU A 387 -21.97 -14.43 17.37
C LEU A 387 -20.44 -14.52 17.16
N ALA A 388 -19.98 -15.55 16.45
CA ALA A 388 -18.58 -15.79 16.09
C ALA A 388 -18.15 -15.04 14.82
N LYS A 389 -19.07 -14.81 13.88
CA LYS A 389 -18.82 -14.03 12.65
C LYS A 389 -18.66 -12.55 13.01
N ASP A 390 -17.81 -11.81 12.28
CA ASP A 390 -17.63 -10.34 12.40
C ASP A 390 -18.86 -9.54 11.90
N VAL A 391 -20.07 -10.03 12.18
CA VAL A 391 -21.32 -9.32 11.89
C VAL A 391 -21.73 -8.57 13.15
N GLU A 392 -21.95 -7.27 13.01
CA GLU A 392 -22.49 -6.45 14.10
C GLU A 392 -23.92 -6.90 14.41
N LEU A 393 -24.09 -7.59 15.54
CA LEU A 393 -25.40 -7.94 16.09
C LEU A 393 -25.84 -6.84 17.07
N PRO A 394 -26.88 -6.04 16.76
CA PRO A 394 -27.28 -4.89 17.58
C PRO A 394 -27.58 -5.25 19.04
N SER A 395 -28.20 -6.43 19.27
CA SER A 395 -28.58 -6.91 20.61
C SER A 395 -27.75 -8.13 21.04
N ARG A 396 -26.42 -8.09 20.97
CA ARG A 396 -25.51 -9.22 21.28
C ARG A 396 -25.88 -10.00 22.55
N LEU A 397 -26.24 -9.31 23.64
CA LEU A 397 -26.67 -9.95 24.89
C LEU A 397 -27.92 -10.84 24.74
N ARG A 398 -28.91 -10.42 23.94
CA ARG A 398 -30.13 -11.21 23.71
C ARG A 398 -29.84 -12.47 22.90
N TRP A 399 -28.92 -12.37 21.95
CA TRP A 399 -28.43 -13.51 21.18
C TRP A 399 -27.66 -14.49 22.06
N GLN A 400 -26.80 -14.00 22.96
CA GLN A 400 -26.13 -14.85 23.95
C GLN A 400 -27.12 -15.55 24.88
N GLN A 401 -28.15 -14.85 25.39
CA GLN A 401 -29.21 -15.45 26.20
C GLN A 401 -29.99 -16.54 25.43
N LEU A 402 -30.27 -16.32 24.14
CA LEU A 402 -30.91 -17.33 23.30
C LEU A 402 -30.00 -18.55 23.11
N ALA A 403 -28.70 -18.34 22.88
CA ALA A 403 -27.72 -19.43 22.77
C ALA A 403 -27.60 -20.23 24.07
N GLN A 404 -27.49 -19.56 25.23
CA GLN A 404 -27.48 -20.20 26.55
C GLN A 404 -28.73 -21.07 26.76
N ARG A 405 -29.92 -20.54 26.41
CA ARG A 405 -31.18 -21.28 26.53
C ARG A 405 -31.23 -22.47 25.58
N ALA A 406 -30.80 -22.30 24.34
CA ALA A 406 -30.74 -23.36 23.34
C ALA A 406 -29.78 -24.48 23.74
N ALA A 407 -28.59 -24.14 24.28
CA ALA A 407 -27.62 -25.10 24.80
C ALA A 407 -28.18 -25.95 25.95
N LEU A 408 -28.83 -25.31 26.93
CA LEU A 408 -29.46 -26.01 28.06
C LEU A 408 -30.62 -26.90 27.62
N MET A 409 -31.52 -26.37 26.78
CA MET A 409 -32.67 -27.13 26.29
C MET A 409 -32.24 -28.31 25.40
N GLY A 410 -31.30 -28.09 24.50
CA GLY A 410 -30.74 -29.14 23.64
C GLY A 410 -30.04 -30.23 24.45
N SER A 411 -29.18 -29.85 25.40
CA SER A 411 -28.48 -30.82 26.25
C SER A 411 -29.44 -31.64 27.12
N ARG A 412 -30.48 -31.00 27.69
CA ARG A 412 -31.52 -31.69 28.46
C ARG A 412 -32.36 -32.63 27.61
N ALA A 413 -32.83 -32.18 26.44
CA ALA A 413 -33.64 -32.99 25.55
C ALA A 413 -32.88 -34.25 25.08
N LEU A 414 -31.59 -34.09 24.74
CA LEU A 414 -30.72 -35.22 24.36
C LEU A 414 -30.41 -36.14 25.55
N ALA A 415 -30.21 -35.59 26.75
CA ALA A 415 -29.99 -36.37 27.97
C ALA A 415 -31.23 -37.19 28.38
N GLU A 416 -32.43 -36.59 28.29
CA GLU A 416 -33.72 -37.24 28.54
C GLU A 416 -34.01 -38.33 27.50
N ALA A 417 -33.66 -38.10 26.23
CA ALA A 417 -33.76 -39.10 25.16
C ALA A 417 -32.68 -40.20 25.24
N HIS A 418 -31.70 -40.09 26.16
CA HIS A 418 -30.53 -40.96 26.25
C HIS A 418 -29.72 -41.08 24.94
N ASP A 419 -29.72 -40.02 24.12
CA ASP A 419 -28.97 -39.97 22.87
C ASP A 419 -27.51 -39.56 23.12
N LEU A 420 -26.67 -40.57 23.40
CA LEU A 420 -25.23 -40.39 23.59
C LEU A 420 -24.53 -39.88 22.33
N SER A 421 -25.04 -40.22 21.14
CA SER A 421 -24.45 -39.78 19.88
C SER A 421 -24.68 -38.28 19.65
N GLY A 422 -25.90 -37.80 19.90
CA GLY A 422 -26.23 -36.37 19.88
C GLY A 422 -25.40 -35.57 20.88
N LEU A 423 -25.28 -36.04 22.13
CA LEU A 423 -24.44 -35.39 23.15
C LEU A 423 -22.97 -35.34 22.74
N SER A 424 -22.41 -36.43 22.21
CA SER A 424 -21.02 -36.45 21.73
C SER A 424 -20.77 -35.48 20.57
N SER A 425 -21.80 -35.16 19.78
CA SER A 425 -21.69 -34.16 18.71
C SER A 425 -21.84 -32.71 19.20
N LEU A 426 -22.59 -32.49 20.30
CA LEU A 426 -22.89 -31.15 20.82
C LEU A 426 -21.81 -30.65 21.80
N ILE A 427 -21.21 -31.52 22.61
CA ILE A 427 -20.23 -31.13 23.63
C ILE A 427 -18.99 -30.43 23.02
N PRO A 428 -18.38 -30.93 21.92
CA PRO A 428 -17.29 -30.20 21.27
C PRO A 428 -17.71 -28.80 20.80
N ASP A 429 -18.92 -28.65 20.24
CA ASP A 429 -19.46 -27.35 19.81
C ASP A 429 -19.62 -26.41 21.01
N LEU A 430 -20.12 -26.93 22.15
CA LEU A 430 -20.26 -26.19 23.41
C LEU A 430 -18.90 -25.73 23.97
N ILE A 431 -17.87 -26.58 23.91
CA ILE A 431 -16.50 -26.24 24.37
C ILE A 431 -15.89 -25.18 23.45
N ALA A 432 -16.04 -25.32 22.13
CA ALA A 432 -15.48 -24.39 21.16
C ALA A 432 -16.14 -23.00 21.22
N THR A 433 -17.45 -22.95 21.49
CA THR A 433 -18.23 -21.70 21.47
C THR A 433 -18.66 -21.20 22.85
N ALA A 434 -18.13 -21.81 23.92
CA ALA A 434 -18.37 -21.53 25.32
C ALA A 434 -18.31 -20.04 25.68
N ARG A 435 -17.20 -19.37 25.31
CA ARG A 435 -16.98 -17.95 25.62
C ARG A 435 -17.87 -17.04 24.76
N ILE A 436 -18.07 -17.40 23.48
CA ILE A 436 -18.89 -16.64 22.52
C ILE A 436 -20.35 -16.56 22.97
N ALA A 437 -20.90 -17.70 23.40
CA ALA A 437 -22.24 -17.82 23.94
C ALA A 437 -22.36 -17.40 25.42
N ASN A 438 -21.25 -17.01 26.07
CA ASN A 438 -21.18 -16.74 27.50
C ASN A 438 -21.79 -17.88 28.35
N LEU A 439 -21.39 -19.13 28.09
CA LEU A 439 -21.91 -20.30 28.81
C LEU A 439 -21.50 -20.35 30.29
N ARG A 440 -20.56 -19.49 30.75
CA ARG A 440 -20.13 -19.45 32.15
C ARG A 440 -21.30 -19.27 33.12
N GLU A 441 -22.27 -18.44 32.77
CA GLU A 441 -23.48 -18.19 33.60
C GLU A 441 -24.37 -19.42 33.77
N VAL A 442 -24.33 -20.34 32.81
CA VAL A 442 -25.14 -21.58 32.79
C VAL A 442 -24.30 -22.85 32.93
N SER A 443 -23.02 -22.69 33.24
CA SER A 443 -22.02 -23.77 33.29
C SER A 443 -22.41 -24.88 34.27
N ARG A 444 -22.85 -24.51 35.47
CA ARG A 444 -23.25 -25.46 36.52
C ARG A 444 -24.46 -26.34 36.13
N PRO A 445 -25.63 -25.79 35.75
CA PRO A 445 -26.75 -26.63 35.32
C PRO A 445 -26.46 -27.43 34.05
N LEU A 446 -25.59 -26.95 33.16
CA LEU A 446 -25.13 -27.69 32.00
C LEU A 446 -24.29 -28.92 32.42
N LEU A 447 -23.28 -28.71 33.26
CA LEU A 447 -22.40 -29.77 33.76
C LEU A 447 -23.14 -30.80 34.61
N GLU A 448 -24.05 -30.37 35.50
CA GLU A 448 -24.88 -31.27 36.31
C GLU A 448 -25.75 -32.19 35.44
N THR A 449 -26.18 -31.72 34.27
CA THR A 449 -26.94 -32.54 33.29
C THR A 449 -26.06 -33.60 32.64
N LEU A 450 -24.76 -33.33 32.44
CA LEU A 450 -23.82 -34.18 31.71
C LEU A 450 -23.05 -35.18 32.59
N VAL A 451 -22.80 -34.86 33.87
CA VAL A 451 -22.05 -35.70 34.82
C VAL A 451 -22.53 -37.17 34.89
N PRO A 452 -23.84 -37.48 34.93
CA PRO A 452 -24.31 -38.88 34.98
C PRO A 452 -23.88 -39.73 33.78
N PHE A 453 -23.61 -39.09 32.63
CA PHE A 453 -23.21 -39.75 31.39
C PHE A 453 -21.69 -39.88 31.24
N ALA A 454 -20.91 -39.04 31.94
CA ALA A 454 -19.44 -39.09 31.93
C ALA A 454 -18.87 -40.41 32.47
N SER A 455 -19.58 -41.09 33.38
CA SER A 455 -19.18 -42.41 33.89
C SER A 455 -19.30 -43.55 32.86
N LYS A 456 -19.95 -43.32 31.72
CA LYS A 456 -20.24 -44.35 30.71
C LYS A 456 -19.24 -44.37 29.54
N GLY A 457 -18.32 -43.41 29.45
CA GLY A 457 -17.30 -43.35 28.40
C GLY A 457 -16.12 -42.44 28.76
N SER A 458 -14.89 -42.88 28.47
CA SER A 458 -13.66 -42.14 28.78
C SER A 458 -13.58 -40.79 28.08
N ASP A 459 -14.08 -40.71 26.85
CA ASP A 459 -13.98 -39.50 26.02
C ASP A 459 -14.90 -38.40 26.55
N LEU A 460 -16.11 -38.77 26.97
CA LEU A 460 -17.08 -37.85 27.57
C LEU A 460 -16.60 -37.32 28.94
N ALA A 461 -15.84 -38.12 29.70
CA ALA A 461 -15.23 -37.69 30.95
C ALA A 461 -14.11 -36.66 30.72
N ASN A 462 -13.30 -36.87 29.69
CA ASN A 462 -12.27 -35.90 29.27
C ASN A 462 -12.91 -34.60 28.77
N ASP A 463 -13.96 -34.68 27.94
CA ASP A 463 -14.66 -33.50 27.43
C ASP A 463 -15.35 -32.70 28.56
N LEU A 464 -15.93 -33.40 29.55
CA LEU A 464 -16.48 -32.77 30.75
C LEU A 464 -15.39 -32.02 31.54
N PHE A 465 -14.20 -32.60 31.66
CA PHE A 465 -13.08 -31.94 32.33
C PHE A 465 -12.61 -30.69 31.56
N LEU A 466 -12.51 -30.77 30.24
CA LEU A 466 -12.16 -29.61 29.40
C LEU A 466 -13.19 -28.49 29.52
N MET A 467 -14.47 -28.87 29.57
CA MET A 467 -15.57 -27.92 29.80
C MET A 467 -15.47 -27.25 31.18
N VAL A 468 -15.10 -28.00 32.23
CA VAL A 468 -14.84 -27.43 33.58
C VAL A 468 -13.65 -26.48 33.54
N ALA A 469 -12.55 -26.87 32.91
CA ALA A 469 -11.34 -26.05 32.84
C ALA A 469 -11.58 -24.70 32.15
N ASP A 470 -12.46 -24.64 31.14
CA ASP A 470 -12.74 -23.42 30.38
C ASP A 470 -13.89 -22.56 30.94
N LEU A 471 -14.93 -23.20 31.48
CA LEU A 471 -16.14 -22.51 31.93
C LEU A 471 -16.09 -22.04 33.38
N MET A 472 -15.19 -22.59 34.20
CA MET A 472 -15.15 -22.32 35.64
C MET A 472 -13.87 -21.58 36.05
N ASP A 473 -13.97 -20.77 37.09
CA ASP A 473 -12.82 -20.19 37.80
C ASP A 473 -12.15 -21.23 38.71
N ALA A 474 -10.96 -20.93 39.22
CA ALA A 474 -10.14 -21.91 39.93
C ALA A 474 -10.85 -22.48 41.18
N ASP A 475 -11.59 -21.64 41.91
CA ASP A 475 -12.32 -22.06 43.11
C ASP A 475 -13.51 -22.97 42.80
N ASN A 476 -14.36 -22.61 41.83
CA ASN A 476 -15.52 -23.45 41.49
C ASN A 476 -15.07 -24.72 40.75
N ALA A 477 -14.04 -24.64 39.90
CA ALA A 477 -13.43 -25.82 39.27
C ALA A 477 -12.90 -26.77 40.34
N ARG A 478 -12.13 -26.28 41.33
CA ARG A 478 -11.63 -27.11 42.43
C ARG A 478 -12.76 -27.73 43.23
N GLN A 479 -13.80 -26.98 43.58
CA GLN A 479 -14.93 -27.50 44.35
C GLN A 479 -15.68 -28.60 43.59
N PHE A 480 -15.90 -28.39 42.29
CA PHE A 480 -16.57 -29.36 41.42
C PHE A 480 -15.73 -30.62 41.21
N LEU A 481 -14.44 -30.47 40.88
CA LEU A 481 -13.51 -31.58 40.65
C LEU A 481 -13.17 -32.36 41.94
N SER A 482 -13.39 -31.76 43.11
CA SER A 482 -13.24 -32.42 44.40
C SER A 482 -14.45 -33.27 44.81
N ALA A 483 -15.53 -33.28 44.03
CA ALA A 483 -16.70 -34.10 44.32
C ALA A 483 -16.35 -35.61 44.19
N PRO A 484 -16.85 -36.48 45.09
CA PRO A 484 -16.51 -37.91 45.09
C PRO A 484 -16.89 -38.63 43.77
N SER A 485 -17.94 -38.16 43.10
CA SER A 485 -18.42 -38.68 41.81
C SER A 485 -17.47 -38.37 40.65
N ILE A 486 -16.59 -37.38 40.79
CA ILE A 486 -15.70 -36.88 39.73
C ILE A 486 -14.24 -37.29 40.00
N GLN A 487 -13.81 -37.36 41.25
CA GLN A 487 -12.43 -37.74 41.61
C GLN A 487 -12.00 -39.10 41.02
N GLY A 488 -12.93 -40.06 40.92
CA GLY A 488 -12.66 -41.38 40.32
C GLY A 488 -12.49 -41.37 38.80
N LEU A 489 -12.81 -40.26 38.12
CA LEU A 489 -12.76 -40.10 36.67
C LEU A 489 -11.53 -39.30 36.20
N LEU A 490 -10.74 -38.73 37.11
CA LEU A 490 -9.60 -37.86 36.78
C LEU A 490 -8.29 -38.63 36.57
N PRO A 491 -7.42 -38.22 35.62
CA PRO A 491 -6.05 -38.73 35.54
C PRO A 491 -5.23 -38.47 36.81
N GLN A 492 -4.33 -39.40 37.15
CA GLN A 492 -3.55 -39.35 38.40
C GLN A 492 -2.65 -38.10 38.52
N ASP A 493 -2.08 -37.63 37.40
CA ASP A 493 -1.23 -36.43 37.37
C ASP A 493 -2.04 -35.15 37.67
N VAL A 494 -3.29 -35.10 37.22
CA VAL A 494 -4.22 -33.99 37.45
C VAL A 494 -4.66 -33.96 38.91
N ALA A 495 -4.99 -35.12 39.48
CA ALA A 495 -5.29 -35.22 40.91
C ALA A 495 -4.10 -34.79 41.78
N THR A 496 -2.87 -35.10 41.35
CA THR A 496 -1.64 -34.67 42.03
C THR A 496 -1.47 -33.15 41.97
N PHE A 497 -1.66 -32.54 40.80
CA PHE A 497 -1.63 -31.08 40.64
C PHE A 497 -2.69 -30.37 41.49
N LEU A 498 -3.94 -30.81 41.48
CA LEU A 498 -5.02 -30.20 42.29
C LEU A 498 -4.74 -30.28 43.80
N ASN A 499 -4.01 -31.31 44.25
CA ASN A 499 -3.59 -31.42 45.63
C ASN A 499 -2.46 -30.45 45.99
N VAL A 500 -1.49 -30.24 45.09
CA VAL A 500 -0.37 -29.30 45.28
C VAL A 500 -0.83 -27.84 45.14
N LEU A 501 -1.89 -27.57 44.37
CA LEU A 501 -2.46 -26.24 44.19
C LEU A 501 -3.07 -25.66 45.49
N LYS A 502 -3.29 -26.47 46.53
CA LYS A 502 -3.83 -25.98 47.81
C LYS A 502 -2.82 -25.00 48.47
N PRO A 503 -3.29 -23.93 49.12
CA PRO A 503 -2.40 -22.94 49.73
C PRO A 503 -1.51 -23.52 50.84
N ASP A 504 -1.99 -24.57 51.55
CA ASP A 504 -1.24 -25.21 52.65
C ASP A 504 -0.32 -26.37 52.21
N SER A 505 -0.22 -26.64 50.90
CA SER A 505 0.68 -27.68 50.39
C SER A 505 2.12 -27.18 50.47
N GLY A 506 3.06 -28.04 50.89
CA GLY A 506 4.49 -27.75 50.84
C GLY A 506 5.00 -27.46 49.41
N HIS A 507 6.32 -27.30 49.28
CA HIS A 507 6.97 -26.98 48.00
C HIS A 507 6.61 -28.00 46.92
N ALA A 508 6.22 -27.51 45.74
CA ALA A 508 5.80 -28.37 44.64
C ALA A 508 6.96 -29.24 44.12
N PRO A 509 6.71 -30.51 43.77
CA PRO A 509 7.68 -31.29 43.00
C PRO A 509 7.87 -30.69 41.59
N PRO A 510 9.06 -30.82 40.99
CA PRO A 510 9.34 -30.20 39.70
C PRO A 510 8.52 -30.81 38.57
N GLY A 511 8.04 -29.96 37.66
CA GLY A 511 7.29 -30.34 36.46
C GLY A 511 5.87 -30.89 36.67
N VAL A 512 5.28 -30.76 37.87
CA VAL A 512 3.92 -31.29 38.16
C VAL A 512 2.86 -30.66 37.26
N LEU A 513 2.94 -29.35 36.99
CA LEU A 513 2.01 -28.65 36.11
C LEU A 513 2.05 -29.19 34.67
N LEU A 514 3.26 -29.35 34.11
CA LEU A 514 3.42 -29.87 32.74
C LEU A 514 2.95 -31.32 32.61
N LYS A 515 3.19 -32.16 33.63
CA LYS A 515 2.70 -33.55 33.65
C LYS A 515 1.17 -33.60 33.67
N ALA A 516 0.54 -32.76 34.49
CA ALA A 516 -0.92 -32.68 34.57
C ALA A 516 -1.55 -32.21 33.26
N ALA A 517 -0.96 -31.23 32.57
CA ALA A 517 -1.48 -30.76 31.29
C ALA A 517 -1.34 -31.83 30.19
N ARG A 518 -0.21 -32.54 30.13
CA ARG A 518 0.07 -33.59 29.15
C ARG A 518 -0.78 -34.86 29.31
N ALA A 519 -1.47 -35.02 30.45
CA ALA A 519 -2.32 -36.17 30.71
C ALA A 519 -3.54 -36.27 29.77
N PHE A 520 -3.91 -35.17 29.09
CA PHE A 520 -5.06 -35.11 28.19
C PHE A 520 -4.69 -35.17 26.69
N GLY A 521 -3.42 -35.38 26.36
CA GLY A 521 -2.93 -35.55 24.99
C GLY A 521 -2.42 -34.27 24.33
N SER A 522 -1.52 -34.43 23.36
CA SER A 522 -0.67 -33.37 22.80
C SER A 522 -1.41 -32.21 22.10
N HIS A 523 -2.66 -32.39 21.69
CA HIS A 523 -3.43 -31.37 20.98
C HIS A 523 -4.01 -30.29 21.91
N LEU A 524 -4.11 -30.56 23.22
CA LEU A 524 -4.75 -29.66 24.20
C LEU A 524 -3.74 -29.07 25.21
N ASP A 525 -2.46 -29.45 25.10
CA ASP A 525 -1.38 -29.10 26.02
C ASP A 525 -1.28 -27.58 26.22
N ALA A 526 -1.23 -26.79 25.15
CA ALA A 526 -1.00 -25.34 25.24
C ALA A 526 -2.09 -24.62 26.04
N ARG A 527 -3.37 -24.94 25.79
CA ARG A 527 -4.52 -24.33 26.47
C ARG A 527 -4.59 -24.73 27.93
N LEU A 528 -4.33 -26.00 28.23
CA LEU A 528 -4.34 -26.50 29.62
C LEU A 528 -3.15 -25.96 30.43
N ILE A 529 -1.96 -25.84 29.82
CA ILE A 529 -0.79 -25.22 30.47
C ILE A 529 -1.11 -23.76 30.85
N ALA A 530 -1.71 -22.98 29.94
CA ALA A 530 -2.12 -21.61 30.22
C ALA A 530 -3.12 -21.53 31.39
N GLN A 531 -4.16 -22.36 31.37
CA GLN A 531 -5.20 -22.35 32.40
C GLN A 531 -4.67 -22.82 33.77
N PHE A 532 -3.85 -23.87 33.82
CA PHE A 532 -3.25 -24.33 35.07
C PHE A 532 -2.24 -23.34 35.62
N ALA A 533 -1.49 -22.64 34.76
CA ALA A 533 -0.61 -21.56 35.19
C ALA A 533 -1.41 -20.37 35.73
N LEU A 534 -2.56 -20.05 35.14
CA LEU A 534 -3.49 -19.03 35.66
C LEU A 534 -4.02 -19.40 37.05
N TRP A 535 -4.41 -20.66 37.26
CA TRP A 535 -4.82 -21.14 38.58
C TRP A 535 -3.67 -21.07 39.60
N ALA A 536 -2.46 -21.47 39.22
CA ALA A 536 -1.28 -21.35 40.08
C ALA A 536 -1.02 -19.88 40.47
N ARG A 537 -1.21 -18.94 39.53
CA ARG A 537 -1.08 -17.50 39.77
C ARG A 537 -2.15 -16.98 40.73
N GLN A 538 -3.41 -17.40 40.56
CA GLN A 538 -4.53 -16.99 41.43
C GLN A 538 -4.36 -17.44 42.88
N TYR A 539 -3.72 -18.60 43.11
CA TYR A 539 -3.39 -19.10 44.46
C TYR A 539 -2.00 -18.69 44.97
N ASP A 540 -1.32 -17.76 44.29
CA ASP A 540 0.04 -17.28 44.63
C ASP A 540 1.11 -18.38 44.75
N ARG A 541 0.95 -19.47 43.98
CA ARG A 541 1.86 -20.62 43.91
C ARG A 541 2.93 -20.44 42.84
N LEU A 542 3.81 -19.47 43.05
CA LEU A 542 4.91 -19.16 42.12
C LEU A 542 5.94 -20.28 41.97
N ASP A 543 6.01 -21.19 42.95
CA ASP A 543 6.86 -22.38 42.89
C ASP A 543 6.45 -23.36 41.77
N LEU A 544 5.20 -23.29 41.29
CA LEU A 544 4.74 -24.06 40.14
C LEU A 544 5.11 -23.43 38.79
N LEU A 545 5.56 -22.17 38.75
CA LEU A 545 5.92 -21.43 37.53
C LEU A 545 7.43 -21.53 37.25
N GLU A 546 7.90 -22.77 37.10
CA GLU A 546 9.31 -23.07 36.82
C GLU A 546 9.75 -22.58 35.43
N THR A 547 11.06 -22.54 35.18
CA THR A 547 11.61 -22.12 33.87
C THR A 547 11.06 -22.97 32.71
N ASP A 548 10.87 -24.28 32.93
CA ASP A 548 10.30 -25.18 31.93
C ASP A 548 8.81 -24.88 31.64
N VAL A 549 8.06 -24.46 32.65
CA VAL A 549 6.65 -24.04 32.50
C VAL A 549 6.58 -22.73 31.73
N LEU A 550 7.41 -21.75 32.07
CA LEU A 550 7.49 -20.46 31.34
C LEU A 550 7.95 -20.65 29.89
N SER A 551 8.86 -21.58 29.64
CA SER A 551 9.27 -21.96 28.28
C SER A 551 8.10 -22.58 27.50
N ALA A 552 7.34 -23.48 28.12
CA ALA A 552 6.16 -24.07 27.51
C ALA A 552 5.05 -23.04 27.24
N LEU A 553 4.85 -22.07 28.14
CA LEU A 553 3.94 -20.94 27.96
C LEU A 553 4.38 -20.02 26.82
N THR A 554 5.70 -19.85 26.63
CA THR A 554 6.23 -19.08 25.49
C THR A 554 5.87 -19.75 24.16
N GLN A 555 6.05 -21.07 24.06
CA GLN A 555 5.67 -21.81 22.87
C GLN A 555 4.14 -21.76 22.65
N ALA A 556 3.38 -21.94 23.73
CA ALA A 556 1.92 -21.82 23.68
C ALA A 556 1.47 -20.43 23.19
N ALA A 557 2.10 -19.35 23.64
CA ALA A 557 1.76 -17.98 23.23
C ALA A 557 1.94 -17.72 21.72
N LEU A 558 2.93 -18.36 21.08
CA LEU A 558 3.20 -18.22 19.64
C LEU A 558 2.15 -18.91 18.77
N GLU A 559 1.57 -20.01 19.25
CA GLU A 559 0.61 -20.85 18.51
C GLU A 559 -0.86 -20.63 18.96
N ALA A 560 -1.06 -19.92 20.07
CA ALA A 560 -2.35 -19.71 20.72
C ALA A 560 -3.29 -18.77 19.96
N ASP A 561 -4.60 -19.00 20.15
CA ASP A 561 -5.65 -18.04 19.84
C ASP A 561 -5.58 -16.81 20.76
N ASP A 562 -6.26 -15.71 20.38
CA ASP A 562 -6.21 -14.43 21.12
C ASP A 562 -6.63 -14.56 22.59
N HIS A 563 -7.52 -15.51 22.89
CA HIS A 563 -8.03 -15.76 24.23
C HIS A 563 -6.98 -16.45 25.12
N THR A 564 -6.39 -17.55 24.65
CA THR A 564 -5.32 -18.24 25.39
C THR A 564 -4.13 -17.30 25.58
N ARG A 565 -3.85 -16.45 24.58
CA ARG A 565 -2.81 -15.41 24.66
C ARG A 565 -3.08 -14.40 25.78
N ALA A 566 -4.34 -13.98 25.97
CA ALA A 566 -4.73 -13.09 27.08
C ALA A 566 -4.57 -13.77 28.46
N ASP A 567 -4.96 -15.04 28.58
CA ASP A 567 -4.81 -15.81 29.82
C ASP A 567 -3.32 -15.98 30.18
N ILE A 568 -2.45 -16.25 29.20
CA ILE A 568 -0.98 -16.29 29.39
C ILE A 568 -0.44 -14.91 29.81
N GLY A 569 -0.99 -13.82 29.25
CA GLY A 569 -0.63 -12.45 29.62
C GLY A 569 -0.81 -12.17 31.10
N GLN A 570 -1.96 -12.57 31.65
CA GLN A 570 -2.26 -12.43 33.09
C GLN A 570 -1.28 -13.21 33.96
N VAL A 571 -0.83 -14.38 33.52
CA VAL A 571 0.21 -15.16 34.23
C VAL A 571 1.53 -14.41 34.25
N ALA A 572 1.91 -13.79 33.13
CA ALA A 572 3.19 -13.09 32.96
C ALA A 572 3.23 -11.68 33.59
N ASP A 573 2.11 -11.17 34.09
CA ASP A 573 1.98 -9.85 34.72
C ASP A 573 2.18 -9.87 36.23
N GLY A 574 2.65 -8.75 36.79
CA GLY A 574 2.69 -8.52 38.24
C GLY A 574 3.83 -9.21 39.00
N PHE A 575 4.94 -9.56 38.35
CA PHE A 575 6.13 -10.08 39.05
C PHE A 575 6.89 -8.95 39.75
N THR A 576 7.25 -9.14 41.03
CA THR A 576 8.05 -8.18 41.81
C THR A 576 9.56 -8.40 41.60
N PRO A 577 10.43 -7.42 41.95
CA PRO A 577 11.89 -7.59 41.85
C PRO A 577 12.41 -8.84 42.58
N ASP A 578 11.91 -9.11 43.79
CA ASP A 578 12.33 -10.28 44.59
C ASP A 578 11.94 -11.60 43.91
N GLN A 579 10.76 -11.64 43.26
CA GLN A 579 10.31 -12.81 42.52
C GLN A 579 11.14 -13.06 41.25
N LEU A 580 11.64 -11.99 40.61
CA LEU A 580 12.55 -12.12 39.47
C LEU A 580 13.92 -12.68 39.87
N GLU A 581 14.41 -12.34 41.05
CA GLU A 581 15.64 -12.92 41.58
C GLU A 581 15.50 -14.43 41.83
N VAL A 582 14.35 -14.87 42.36
CA VAL A 582 14.03 -16.30 42.58
C VAL A 582 13.94 -17.08 41.25
N LEU A 583 13.30 -16.51 40.23
CA LEU A 583 13.22 -17.11 38.88
C LEU A 583 14.57 -17.17 38.16
N GLY A 584 15.52 -16.33 38.58
CA GLY A 584 16.83 -16.19 37.96
C GLY A 584 16.77 -15.63 36.53
N GLN A 585 17.92 -15.64 35.86
CA GLN A 585 18.08 -15.02 34.53
C GLN A 585 17.30 -15.76 33.42
N GLN A 586 17.23 -17.10 33.48
CA GLN A 586 16.57 -17.90 32.44
C GLN A 586 15.03 -17.80 32.55
N GLY A 587 14.46 -17.91 33.76
CA GLY A 587 13.02 -17.73 33.96
C GLY A 587 12.57 -16.30 33.60
N SER A 588 13.35 -15.30 34.02
CA SER A 588 13.08 -13.90 33.68
C SER A 588 13.18 -13.61 32.17
N PHE A 589 14.05 -14.31 31.45
CA PHE A 589 14.12 -14.21 29.98
C PHE A 589 12.88 -14.79 29.30
N GLN A 590 12.34 -15.93 29.78
CA GLN A 590 11.10 -16.48 29.22
C GLN A 590 9.92 -15.52 29.43
N LEU A 591 9.85 -14.81 30.57
CA LEU A 591 8.81 -13.78 30.78
C LEU A 591 8.86 -12.67 29.72
N LEU A 592 10.06 -12.24 29.30
CA LEU A 592 10.20 -11.27 28.22
C LEU A 592 9.72 -11.84 26.88
N ARG A 593 10.06 -13.11 26.58
CA ARG A 593 9.61 -13.78 25.35
C ARG A 593 8.10 -13.94 25.30
N ILE A 594 7.46 -14.27 26.43
CA ILE A 594 6.00 -14.33 26.55
C ILE A 594 5.39 -12.97 26.19
N LYS A 595 5.86 -11.86 26.81
CA LYS A 595 5.30 -10.52 26.54
C LYS A 595 5.50 -10.09 25.08
N LEU A 596 6.64 -10.43 24.50
CA LEU A 596 6.92 -10.17 23.08
C LEU A 596 6.01 -11.00 22.15
N ALA A 597 5.79 -12.28 22.46
CA ALA A 597 4.92 -13.18 21.70
C ALA A 597 3.44 -12.78 21.79
N ILE A 598 3.02 -12.24 22.94
CA ILE A 598 1.63 -11.82 23.17
C ILE A 598 1.28 -10.52 22.42
N GLY A 599 2.28 -9.69 22.10
CA GLY A 599 2.09 -8.37 21.49
C GLY A 599 1.89 -7.23 22.50
N ASP A 600 2.09 -7.47 23.81
CA ASP A 600 2.03 -6.41 24.82
C ASP A 600 3.39 -5.70 24.97
N TYR A 601 3.67 -4.81 24.03
CA TYR A 601 4.94 -4.11 23.95
C TYR A 601 5.15 -3.08 25.08
N ALA A 602 4.08 -2.54 25.64
CA ALA A 602 4.16 -1.60 26.77
C ALA A 602 4.59 -2.31 28.05
N ALA A 603 3.98 -3.46 28.36
CA ALA A 603 4.41 -4.29 29.47
C ALA A 603 5.83 -4.84 29.26
N LEU A 604 6.19 -5.18 28.02
CA LEU A 604 7.55 -5.61 27.69
C LEU A 604 8.60 -4.55 28.03
N GLY A 605 8.39 -3.29 27.61
CA GLY A 605 9.31 -2.19 27.90
C GLY A 605 9.48 -1.92 29.39
N THR A 606 8.38 -2.00 30.14
CA THR A 606 8.39 -1.87 31.61
C THR A 606 9.21 -2.99 32.26
N GLN A 607 9.00 -4.24 31.82
CA GLN A 607 9.70 -5.41 32.34
C GLN A 607 11.20 -5.39 32.01
N LEU A 608 11.57 -4.99 30.78
CA LEU A 608 12.97 -4.83 30.37
C LEU A 608 13.71 -3.83 31.27
N ARG A 609 13.07 -2.70 31.58
CA ARG A 609 13.62 -1.68 32.48
C ARG A 609 13.80 -2.21 33.90
N MET A 610 12.82 -2.96 34.40
CA MET A 610 12.90 -3.59 35.73
C MET A 610 14.05 -4.59 35.79
N GLN A 611 14.14 -5.50 34.83
CA GLN A 611 15.22 -6.50 34.77
C GLN A 611 16.60 -5.86 34.62
N SER A 612 16.74 -4.78 33.84
CA SER A 612 18.00 -4.05 33.72
C SER A 612 18.50 -3.52 35.08
N LYS A 613 17.59 -3.03 35.93
CA LYS A 613 17.90 -2.49 37.26
C LYS A 613 18.10 -3.56 38.35
N THR A 614 17.42 -4.70 38.23
CA THR A 614 17.45 -5.76 39.25
C THR A 614 18.52 -6.82 38.92
N LEU A 615 18.47 -7.42 37.73
CA LEU A 615 19.27 -8.61 37.39
C LEU A 615 20.62 -8.29 36.74
N TYR A 616 20.74 -7.14 36.07
CA TYR A 616 21.86 -6.80 35.18
C TYR A 616 22.62 -5.52 35.58
N VAL A 617 22.91 -5.35 36.87
CA VAL A 617 23.64 -4.16 37.38
C VAL A 617 25.15 -4.21 37.08
N GLY A 618 25.77 -3.06 36.82
CA GLY A 618 27.22 -2.91 36.66
C GLY A 618 27.77 -3.54 35.38
N GLU A 619 28.79 -4.39 35.49
CA GLU A 619 29.42 -5.06 34.34
C GLU A 619 28.45 -5.99 33.57
N LYS A 620 27.36 -6.42 34.20
CA LYS A 620 26.32 -7.24 33.57
C LYS A 620 25.46 -6.47 32.56
N GLN A 621 25.62 -5.16 32.42
CA GLN A 621 24.91 -4.37 31.40
C GLN A 621 25.27 -4.81 29.96
N LEU A 622 26.48 -5.31 29.73
CA LEU A 622 26.84 -5.91 28.44
C LEU A 622 26.08 -7.22 28.17
N LEU A 623 25.80 -8.00 29.21
CA LEU A 623 24.96 -9.20 29.10
C LEU A 623 23.51 -8.81 28.82
N TYR A 624 23.01 -7.74 29.44
CA TYR A 624 21.67 -7.21 29.16
C TYR A 624 21.48 -6.86 27.68
N LEU A 625 22.45 -6.19 27.04
CA LEU A 625 22.39 -5.89 25.60
C LEU A 625 22.25 -7.16 24.75
N ARG A 626 23.01 -8.22 25.08
CA ARG A 626 22.91 -9.52 24.39
C ARG A 626 21.56 -10.20 24.62
N VAL A 627 20.99 -10.05 25.82
CA VAL A 627 19.64 -10.58 26.14
C VAL A 627 18.58 -9.87 25.30
N VAL A 628 18.69 -8.55 25.11
CA VAL A 628 17.75 -7.78 24.28
C VAL A 628 17.83 -8.18 22.81
N GLU A 629 19.03 -8.32 22.24
CA GLU A 629 19.17 -8.83 20.86
C GLU A 629 18.61 -10.25 20.73
N ARG A 630 18.96 -11.13 21.67
CA ARG A 630 18.50 -12.52 21.70
C ARG A 630 16.98 -12.61 21.81
N LEU A 631 16.33 -11.73 22.57
CA LEU A 631 14.88 -11.69 22.72
C LEU A 631 14.17 -11.58 21.36
N PHE A 632 14.60 -10.64 20.51
CA PHE A 632 14.03 -10.43 19.18
C PHE A 632 14.50 -11.45 18.13
N THR A 633 15.65 -12.11 18.39
CA THR A 633 16.15 -13.19 17.54
C THR A 633 15.41 -14.51 17.78
N ASP A 634 15.23 -14.89 19.05
CA ASP A 634 14.67 -16.19 19.45
C ASP A 634 13.13 -16.19 19.52
N THR A 635 12.48 -15.04 19.31
CA THR A 635 11.01 -14.89 19.40
C THR A 635 10.45 -14.38 18.06
N PRO A 636 9.86 -15.25 17.23
CA PRO A 636 9.36 -14.86 15.93
C PRO A 636 8.09 -14.01 16.09
N ILE A 637 8.18 -12.74 15.69
CA ILE A 637 7.02 -11.83 15.58
C ILE A 637 6.68 -11.52 14.11
N PRO A 638 5.41 -11.21 13.77
CA PRO A 638 5.04 -10.79 12.41
C PRO A 638 5.84 -9.55 11.96
N ALA A 639 6.18 -9.47 10.66
CA ALA A 639 7.01 -8.38 10.15
C ALA A 639 6.36 -6.99 10.31
N GLU A 640 5.03 -6.93 10.24
CA GLU A 640 4.23 -5.72 10.38
C GLU A 640 4.23 -5.14 11.79
N GLU A 641 4.45 -5.99 12.80
CA GLU A 641 4.42 -5.61 14.22
C GLU A 641 5.78 -5.16 14.76
N ILE A 642 6.88 -5.40 14.03
CA ILE A 642 8.23 -5.04 14.49
C ILE A 642 8.36 -3.53 14.70
N PRO A 643 7.92 -2.64 13.77
CA PRO A 643 7.97 -1.20 13.99
C PRO A 643 7.19 -0.79 15.24
N ASN A 644 6.01 -1.37 15.47
CA ASN A 644 5.17 -1.10 16.63
C ASN A 644 5.89 -1.50 17.93
N ALA A 645 6.51 -2.68 17.95
CA ALA A 645 7.28 -3.16 19.09
C ALA A 645 8.47 -2.24 19.42
N ILE A 646 9.25 -1.85 18.41
CA ILE A 646 10.42 -0.97 18.60
C ILE A 646 9.98 0.44 19.03
N ALA A 647 8.92 0.99 18.44
CA ALA A 647 8.36 2.28 18.83
C ALA A 647 7.87 2.28 20.29
N ALA A 648 7.12 1.25 20.68
CA ALA A 648 6.64 1.10 22.05
C ALA A 648 7.79 0.97 23.07
N LEU A 649 8.89 0.28 22.73
CA LEU A 649 10.08 0.24 23.58
C LEU A 649 10.70 1.64 23.78
N ASN A 650 10.76 2.44 22.72
CA ASN A 650 11.26 3.82 22.79
C ASN A 650 10.35 4.70 23.67
N GLU A 651 9.03 4.57 23.54
CA GLU A 651 8.05 5.26 24.40
C GLU A 651 8.18 4.86 25.87
N GLN A 652 8.43 3.57 26.12
CA GLN A 652 8.77 3.04 27.44
C GLN A 652 10.23 3.30 27.83
N GLY A 653 10.87 4.32 27.25
CA GLY A 653 12.18 4.88 27.58
C GLY A 653 13.36 3.92 27.50
N ILE A 654 13.26 2.87 26.67
CA ILE A 654 14.40 2.07 26.25
C ILE A 654 15.05 2.80 25.06
N VAL A 655 16.19 3.45 25.29
CA VAL A 655 16.86 4.33 24.31
C VAL A 655 18.32 3.94 24.07
N GLY A 656 18.89 4.35 22.94
CA GLY A 656 20.31 4.15 22.64
C GLY A 656 20.67 2.70 22.34
N ALA A 657 21.70 2.15 23.01
CA ALA A 657 22.23 0.82 22.71
C ALA A 657 21.21 -0.32 22.86
N PRO A 658 20.39 -0.41 23.94
CA PRO A 658 19.34 -1.43 24.03
C PRO A 658 18.32 -1.39 22.89
N LEU A 659 17.89 -0.19 22.47
CA LEU A 659 16.93 -0.02 21.36
C LEU A 659 17.56 -0.46 20.02
N ALA A 660 18.82 -0.09 19.79
CA ALA A 660 19.57 -0.55 18.62
C ALA A 660 19.71 -2.08 18.62
N MET A 661 19.95 -2.72 19.78
CA MET A 661 20.05 -4.18 19.89
C MET A 661 18.71 -4.89 19.62
N ALA A 662 17.59 -4.32 20.05
CA ALA A 662 16.25 -4.83 19.73
C ALA A 662 16.01 -4.80 18.21
N GLY A 663 16.32 -3.66 17.58
CA GLY A 663 16.26 -3.51 16.13
C GLY A 663 17.16 -4.51 15.40
N LEU A 664 18.44 -4.62 15.78
CA LEU A 664 19.39 -5.57 15.19
C LEU A 664 18.95 -7.03 15.33
N GLY A 665 18.41 -7.41 16.50
CA GLY A 665 17.87 -8.75 16.73
C GLY A 665 16.67 -9.06 15.84
N SER A 666 15.83 -8.07 15.55
CA SER A 666 14.65 -8.24 14.70
C SER A 666 14.99 -8.50 13.22
N LEU A 667 16.20 -8.13 12.77
CA LEU A 667 16.66 -8.29 11.39
C LEU A 667 17.22 -9.68 11.08
N VAL A 668 17.47 -10.51 12.09
CA VAL A 668 18.10 -11.82 11.93
C VAL A 668 17.19 -12.76 11.14
N GLU A 669 17.73 -13.37 10.07
CA GLU A 669 17.04 -14.37 9.23
C GLU A 669 15.73 -13.91 8.56
N ARG A 670 15.49 -12.59 8.49
CA ARG A 670 14.30 -12.03 7.82
C ARG A 670 14.54 -11.67 6.37
N THR A 671 13.50 -11.83 5.56
CA THR A 671 13.45 -11.30 4.20
C THR A 671 13.10 -9.81 4.21
N PRO A 672 13.69 -9.01 3.32
CA PRO A 672 13.36 -7.59 3.18
C PRO A 672 11.86 -7.32 3.01
N SER A 673 11.33 -6.38 3.78
CA SER A 673 9.96 -5.89 3.61
C SER A 673 9.84 -4.45 4.10
N PRO A 674 8.89 -3.64 3.57
CA PRO A 674 8.74 -2.25 3.94
C PRO A 674 8.71 -1.95 5.46
N PRO A 675 7.99 -2.71 6.32
CA PRO A 675 8.01 -2.43 7.76
C PRO A 675 9.38 -2.69 8.39
N VAL A 676 10.10 -3.71 7.95
CA VAL A 676 11.43 -4.06 8.49
C VAL A 676 12.52 -3.09 8.01
N ASP A 677 12.36 -2.55 6.79
CA ASP A 677 13.27 -1.55 6.22
C ASP A 677 13.29 -0.23 7.02
N VAL A 678 12.13 0.15 7.58
CA VAL A 678 12.02 1.30 8.48
C VAL A 678 12.87 1.07 9.72
N VAL A 679 12.76 -0.11 10.35
CA VAL A 679 13.51 -0.46 11.56
C VAL A 679 15.01 -0.49 11.28
N ALA A 680 15.45 -1.03 10.15
CA ALA A 680 16.86 -1.02 9.76
C ALA A 680 17.38 0.42 9.60
N THR A 681 16.58 1.31 9.02
CA THR A 681 16.93 2.73 8.85
C THR A 681 16.98 3.47 10.18
N ASP A 682 16.06 3.17 11.10
CA ASP A 682 16.03 3.74 12.44
C ASP A 682 17.26 3.33 13.26
N VAL A 683 17.68 2.07 13.17
CA VAL A 683 18.90 1.58 13.83
C VAL A 683 20.14 2.35 13.32
N ILE A 684 20.25 2.57 12.01
CA ILE A 684 21.35 3.36 11.43
C ILE A 684 21.30 4.81 11.95
N THR A 685 20.10 5.38 12.04
CA THR A 685 19.89 6.74 12.56
C THR A 685 20.30 6.85 14.03
N ILE A 686 19.98 5.85 14.86
CA ILE A 686 20.41 5.78 16.27
C ILE A 686 21.94 5.70 16.37
N ILE A 687 22.59 4.86 15.55
CA ILE A 687 24.05 4.73 15.52
C ILE A 687 24.70 6.06 15.10
N ARG A 688 24.15 6.74 14.10
CA ARG A 688 24.63 8.05 13.64
C ARG A 688 24.48 9.14 14.70
N ALA A 689 23.35 9.15 15.41
CA ALA A 689 23.07 10.13 16.45
C ALA A 689 23.93 9.93 17.71
N THR A 690 24.36 8.69 18.01
CA THR A 690 25.18 8.39 19.19
C THR A 690 26.37 7.48 18.84
N PRO A 691 27.48 8.03 18.29
CA PRO A 691 28.62 7.24 17.81
C PRO A 691 29.31 6.38 18.87
N ASP A 692 29.17 6.72 20.15
CA ASP A 692 29.79 5.98 21.25
C ASP A 692 29.22 4.57 21.43
N ILE A 693 27.96 4.33 21.03
CA ILE A 693 27.33 3.01 21.17
C ILE A 693 28.00 1.95 20.30
N VAL A 694 28.70 2.34 19.23
CA VAL A 694 29.44 1.42 18.34
C VAL A 694 30.47 0.58 19.13
N SER A 695 30.96 1.10 20.26
CA SER A 695 31.88 0.37 21.13
C SER A 695 31.26 -0.86 21.80
N VAL A 696 29.94 -0.88 22.00
CA VAL A 696 29.21 -1.94 22.73
C VAL A 696 28.37 -2.84 21.82
N LEU A 697 28.12 -2.44 20.57
CA LEU A 697 27.34 -3.24 19.61
C LEU A 697 28.15 -4.41 19.06
N PRO A 698 27.69 -5.67 19.13
CA PRO A 698 28.45 -6.80 18.61
C PRO A 698 28.73 -6.68 17.11
N THR A 699 29.95 -7.01 16.71
CA THR A 699 30.40 -6.97 15.31
C THR A 699 29.53 -7.84 14.40
N LEU A 700 29.15 -9.04 14.84
CA LEU A 700 28.27 -9.93 14.07
C LEU A 700 26.89 -9.31 13.77
N SER A 701 26.30 -8.58 14.72
CA SER A 701 25.00 -7.92 14.55
C SER A 701 25.07 -6.80 13.52
N LEU A 702 26.15 -6.00 13.55
CA LEU A 702 26.42 -4.99 12.53
C LEU A 702 26.67 -5.61 11.15
N ALA A 703 27.37 -6.75 11.07
CA ALA A 703 27.55 -7.49 9.81
C ALA A 703 26.21 -7.97 9.23
N ARG A 704 25.27 -8.42 10.08
CA ARG A 704 23.90 -8.78 9.67
C ARG A 704 23.10 -7.57 9.17
N LEU A 705 23.25 -6.41 9.81
CA LEU A 705 22.64 -5.17 9.31
C LEU A 705 23.20 -4.79 7.93
N VAL A 706 24.52 -4.91 7.71
CA VAL A 706 25.11 -4.71 6.37
C VAL A 706 24.52 -5.68 5.35
N ALA A 707 24.40 -6.96 5.71
CA ALA A 707 23.81 -7.98 4.85
C ALA A 707 22.35 -7.64 4.49
N TYR A 708 21.56 -7.20 5.47
CA TYR A 708 20.17 -6.79 5.27
C TYR A 708 20.07 -5.60 4.30
N MET A 709 20.89 -4.55 4.49
CA MET A 709 20.90 -3.37 3.62
C MET A 709 21.36 -3.67 2.19
N LEU A 710 22.21 -4.68 2.01
CA LEU A 710 22.56 -5.18 0.68
C LEU A 710 21.39 -5.89 0.00
N MET A 711 20.56 -6.61 0.75
CA MET A 711 19.36 -7.27 0.21
C MET A 711 18.28 -6.26 -0.22
N THR A 712 18.18 -5.11 0.46
CA THR A 712 17.24 -4.02 0.11
C THR A 712 17.75 -3.10 -1.01
N ASN A 713 18.90 -3.41 -1.63
CA ASN A 713 19.60 -2.55 -2.61
C ASN A 713 19.95 -1.14 -2.09
N ASN A 714 20.08 -0.96 -0.77
CA ASN A 714 20.52 0.31 -0.18
C ASN A 714 22.03 0.28 0.12
N ALA A 715 22.82 0.37 -0.95
CA ALA A 715 24.28 0.28 -0.88
C ALA A 715 24.90 1.40 -0.02
N ALA A 716 24.35 2.62 -0.06
CA ALA A 716 24.87 3.77 0.69
C ALA A 716 24.84 3.52 2.21
N SER A 717 23.68 3.13 2.74
CA SER A 717 23.51 2.81 4.15
C SER A 717 24.27 1.55 4.56
N ALA A 718 24.41 0.56 3.66
CA ALA A 718 25.26 -0.61 3.89
C ALA A 718 26.73 -0.21 4.08
N ALA A 719 27.23 0.73 3.27
CA ALA A 719 28.62 1.19 3.37
C ALA A 719 28.88 2.05 4.62
N GLU A 720 27.94 2.93 4.98
CA GLU A 720 28.00 3.67 6.25
C GLU A 720 28.06 2.70 7.45
N THR A 721 27.17 1.70 7.46
CA THR A 721 27.16 0.65 8.49
C THR A 721 28.48 -0.14 8.52
N THR A 722 29.10 -0.35 7.36
CA THR A 722 30.40 -1.04 7.25
C THR A 722 31.55 -0.25 7.89
N LEU A 723 31.51 1.09 7.82
CA LEU A 723 32.48 1.92 8.56
C LEU A 723 32.30 1.77 10.08
N ASN A 724 31.05 1.79 10.55
CA ASN A 724 30.72 1.57 11.96
C ASN A 724 31.13 0.15 12.42
N PHE A 725 30.95 -0.86 11.57
CA PHE A 725 31.41 -2.22 11.80
C PHE A 725 32.94 -2.30 11.98
N GLY A 726 33.71 -1.63 11.11
CA GLY A 726 35.17 -1.55 11.26
C GLY A 726 35.60 -0.87 12.56
N ALA A 727 34.95 0.25 12.92
CA ALA A 727 35.20 0.94 14.18
C ALA A 727 34.84 0.08 15.41
N ALA A 728 33.76 -0.69 15.34
CA ALA A 728 33.38 -1.64 16.39
C ALA A 728 34.44 -2.74 16.56
N ALA A 729 34.94 -3.30 15.46
CA ALA A 729 35.99 -4.33 15.48
C ALA A 729 37.27 -3.82 16.16
N GLU A 730 37.69 -2.59 15.85
CA GLU A 730 38.86 -1.97 16.49
C GLU A 730 38.64 -1.76 17.99
N LYS A 731 37.51 -1.14 18.39
CA LYS A 731 37.21 -0.86 19.80
C LYS A 731 37.07 -2.13 20.64
N GLN A 732 36.52 -3.20 20.07
CA GLN A 732 36.34 -4.50 20.73
C GLN A 732 37.57 -5.42 20.61
N LYS A 733 38.65 -4.96 19.98
CA LYS A 733 39.90 -5.73 19.77
C LYS A 733 39.67 -7.06 19.04
N VAL A 734 38.69 -7.10 18.14
CA VAL A 734 38.47 -8.23 17.22
C VAL A 734 39.47 -8.12 16.07
N SER A 735 40.13 -9.22 15.69
CA SER A 735 41.01 -9.21 14.52
C SER A 735 40.22 -8.81 13.27
N PHE A 736 40.73 -7.92 12.43
CA PHE A 736 40.03 -7.55 11.19
C PHE A 736 39.88 -8.72 10.22
N VAL A 737 40.69 -9.78 10.34
CA VAL A 737 40.48 -11.02 9.57
C VAL A 737 39.25 -11.77 10.06
N ASP A 738 39.02 -11.84 11.37
CA ASP A 738 37.83 -12.46 11.94
C ASP A 738 36.57 -11.62 11.65
N ALA A 739 36.68 -10.29 11.70
CA ALA A 739 35.63 -9.38 11.27
C ALA A 739 35.31 -9.57 9.77
N ALA A 740 36.32 -9.72 8.91
CA ALA A 740 36.11 -10.05 7.50
C ALA A 740 35.33 -11.35 7.32
N ARG A 741 35.67 -12.39 8.10
CA ARG A 741 34.92 -13.67 8.08
C ARG A 741 33.47 -13.49 8.52
N GLN A 742 33.20 -12.71 9.56
CA GLN A 742 31.84 -12.43 10.02
C GLN A 742 31.02 -11.70 8.94
N LEU A 743 31.62 -10.69 8.28
CA LEU A 743 30.97 -9.96 7.19
C LEU A 743 30.67 -10.87 5.99
N VAL A 744 31.63 -11.70 5.59
CA VAL A 744 31.46 -12.67 4.50
C VAL A 744 30.45 -13.76 4.86
N ALA A 745 30.41 -14.21 6.11
CA ALA A 745 29.45 -15.22 6.56
C ALA A 745 28.02 -14.68 6.71
N ALA A 746 27.86 -13.40 7.09
CA ALA A 746 26.55 -12.77 7.20
C ALA A 746 25.92 -12.48 5.83
N CYS A 747 26.73 -12.24 4.80
CA CYS A 747 26.26 -11.97 3.45
C CYS A 747 26.26 -13.23 2.58
N THR A 748 25.40 -13.29 1.56
CA THR A 748 25.50 -14.36 0.56
C THR A 748 26.65 -14.07 -0.42
N LYS A 749 27.44 -15.09 -0.78
CA LYS A 749 28.56 -14.93 -1.73
C LYS A 749 28.14 -14.26 -3.04
N PRO A 750 27.01 -14.64 -3.70
CA PRO A 750 26.56 -13.97 -4.91
C PRO A 750 26.21 -12.48 -4.71
N ALA A 751 25.73 -12.08 -3.53
CA ALA A 751 25.46 -10.67 -3.24
C ALA A 751 26.76 -9.86 -3.12
N LEU A 752 27.79 -10.43 -2.47
CA LEU A 752 29.11 -9.82 -2.34
C LEU A 752 29.87 -9.72 -3.67
N GLU A 753 29.58 -10.61 -4.62
CA GLU A 753 30.21 -10.62 -5.94
C GLU A 753 29.66 -9.55 -6.92
N LYS A 754 28.51 -8.94 -6.60
CA LYS A 754 27.94 -7.81 -7.36
C LYS A 754 28.73 -6.52 -7.10
N ALA A 755 28.49 -5.50 -7.93
CA ALA A 755 29.18 -4.22 -7.83
C ALA A 755 29.07 -3.57 -6.43
N ASP A 756 27.85 -3.55 -5.87
CA ASP A 756 27.58 -2.96 -4.54
C ASP A 756 28.23 -3.77 -3.42
N GLY A 757 28.13 -5.11 -3.46
CA GLY A 757 28.80 -5.98 -2.50
C GLY A 757 30.32 -5.82 -2.51
N MET A 758 30.93 -5.68 -3.69
CA MET A 758 32.35 -5.36 -3.82
C MET A 758 32.68 -3.97 -3.26
N ALA A 759 31.79 -2.98 -3.44
CA ALA A 759 31.96 -1.65 -2.85
C ALA A 759 31.97 -1.71 -1.31
N ILE A 760 31.12 -2.53 -0.70
CA ILE A 760 31.10 -2.80 0.74
C ILE A 760 32.42 -3.41 1.23
N LEU A 761 32.93 -4.42 0.53
CA LEU A 761 34.22 -5.03 0.88
C LEU A 761 35.38 -4.01 0.77
N ARG A 762 35.36 -3.13 -0.24
CA ARG A 762 36.36 -2.03 -0.34
C ARG A 762 36.24 -1.05 0.83
N THR A 763 35.02 -0.69 1.24
CA THR A 763 34.77 0.14 2.43
C THR A 763 35.31 -0.52 3.70
N PHE A 764 35.09 -1.83 3.87
CA PHE A 764 35.65 -2.58 5.00
C PHE A 764 37.18 -2.55 5.01
N VAL A 765 37.84 -2.81 3.87
CA VAL A 765 39.31 -2.74 3.76
C VAL A 765 39.83 -1.36 4.16
N ARG A 766 39.14 -0.28 3.77
CA ARG A 766 39.51 1.11 4.15
C ARG A 766 39.31 1.40 5.63
N SER A 767 38.33 0.78 6.27
CA SER A 767 38.09 0.95 7.72
C SER A 767 39.20 0.30 8.58
N ALA A 768 39.93 -0.68 8.02
CA ALA A 768 40.98 -1.38 8.73
C ALA A 768 42.29 -0.57 8.80
N PRO A 769 43.07 -0.73 9.88
CA PRO A 769 44.39 -0.11 9.97
C PRO A 769 45.34 -0.68 8.91
N ALA A 770 46.17 0.18 8.31
CA ALA A 770 47.08 -0.14 7.20
C ALA A 770 47.97 -1.38 7.41
N ARG A 771 48.32 -1.68 8.67
CA ARG A 771 49.14 -2.84 9.03
C ARG A 771 48.42 -4.18 8.82
N GLU A 772 47.09 -4.20 8.85
CA GLU A 772 46.27 -5.42 8.74
C GLU A 772 45.83 -5.70 7.30
N HIS A 773 45.96 -4.71 6.40
CA HIS A 773 45.59 -4.84 4.99
C HIS A 773 46.17 -6.11 4.34
N PRO A 774 47.48 -6.45 4.44
CA PRO A 774 48.01 -7.65 3.78
C PRO A 774 47.28 -8.95 4.18
N GLN A 775 46.89 -9.08 5.45
CA GLN A 775 46.22 -10.28 5.95
C GLN A 775 44.76 -10.35 5.48
N ILE A 776 44.07 -9.20 5.46
CA ILE A 776 42.70 -9.08 4.95
C ILE A 776 42.65 -9.39 3.45
N LEU A 777 43.58 -8.81 2.68
CA LEU A 777 43.64 -9.04 1.22
C LEU A 777 44.00 -10.49 0.89
N ALA A 778 44.87 -11.14 1.66
CA ALA A 778 45.16 -12.56 1.49
C ALA A 778 43.91 -13.43 1.73
N TYR A 779 43.11 -13.11 2.76
CA TYR A 779 41.84 -13.78 3.02
C TYR A 779 40.84 -13.55 1.88
N LEU A 780 40.58 -12.30 1.49
CA LEU A 780 39.61 -11.97 0.43
C LEU A 780 40.01 -12.56 -0.94
N SER A 781 41.31 -12.59 -1.26
CA SER A 781 41.81 -13.20 -2.49
C SER A 781 41.59 -14.72 -2.51
N ARG A 782 41.67 -15.38 -1.36
CA ARG A 782 41.38 -16.81 -1.21
C ARG A 782 39.89 -17.10 -1.38
N GLU A 783 39.01 -16.26 -0.82
CA GLU A 783 37.56 -16.46 -0.87
C GLU A 783 36.94 -16.13 -2.25
N PHE A 784 37.40 -15.05 -2.91
CA PHE A 784 36.80 -14.51 -4.14
C PHE A 784 37.64 -14.71 -5.42
N GLY A 785 38.84 -15.26 -5.31
CA GLY A 785 39.76 -15.50 -6.42
C GLY A 785 40.76 -14.35 -6.67
N LEU A 786 41.84 -14.66 -7.39
CA LEU A 786 42.98 -13.75 -7.61
C LEU A 786 42.59 -12.47 -8.38
N ASP A 787 41.70 -12.56 -9.37
CA ASP A 787 41.29 -11.41 -10.18
C ASP A 787 40.50 -10.37 -9.38
N ARG A 788 39.62 -10.82 -8.47
CA ARG A 788 38.90 -9.93 -7.54
C ARG A 788 39.81 -9.45 -6.40
N GLY A 789 40.71 -10.32 -5.94
CA GLY A 789 41.79 -9.96 -5.00
C GLY A 789 42.62 -8.77 -5.48
N ALA A 790 42.99 -8.75 -6.75
CA ALA A 790 43.73 -7.66 -7.39
C ALA A 790 42.98 -6.30 -7.33
N GLN A 791 41.64 -6.30 -7.22
CA GLN A 791 40.88 -5.06 -7.06
C GLN A 791 41.05 -4.46 -5.65
N PHE A 792 41.22 -5.28 -4.62
CA PHE A 792 41.45 -4.79 -3.26
C PHE A 792 42.88 -4.24 -3.07
N GLU A 793 43.86 -4.72 -3.86
CA GLU A 793 45.19 -4.10 -3.90
C GLU A 793 45.13 -2.65 -4.42
N ILE A 794 44.20 -2.36 -5.34
CA ILE A 794 43.95 -0.98 -5.80
C ILE A 794 43.32 -0.14 -4.69
N THR A 795 42.34 -0.68 -3.94
CA THR A 795 41.78 -0.03 -2.75
C THR A 795 42.85 0.32 -1.73
N ARG A 796 43.73 -0.64 -1.41
CA ARG A 796 44.88 -0.42 -0.51
C ARG A 796 45.83 0.66 -1.05
N TYR A 797 46.12 0.62 -2.34
CA TYR A 797 47.01 1.59 -2.98
C TYR A 797 46.44 3.02 -2.91
N ILE A 798 45.17 3.19 -3.30
CA ILE A 798 44.50 4.50 -3.28
C ILE A 798 44.36 5.01 -1.83
N TYR A 799 44.04 4.14 -0.87
CA TYR A 799 44.04 4.49 0.55
C TYR A 799 45.41 5.03 1.01
N HIS A 800 46.51 4.41 0.60
CA HIS A 800 47.86 4.90 0.90
C HIS A 800 48.23 6.19 0.15
N LEU A 801 47.79 6.34 -1.10
CA LEU A 801 47.95 7.57 -1.87
C LEU A 801 47.26 8.76 -1.16
N MET A 802 46.10 8.49 -0.56
CA MET A 802 45.35 9.45 0.25
C MET A 802 45.91 9.61 1.67
N SER A 803 46.85 8.77 2.09
CA SER A 803 47.43 8.70 3.45
C SER A 803 46.39 8.40 4.53
N GLY A 804 45.42 7.53 4.20
CA GLY A 804 44.32 7.17 5.10
C GLY A 804 43.35 8.31 5.41
N LYS A 805 43.44 9.43 4.66
CA LYS A 805 42.48 10.52 4.73
C LYS A 805 41.22 10.15 3.93
N ASP A 806 40.09 10.73 4.30
CA ASP A 806 38.87 10.67 3.49
C ASP A 806 39.06 11.39 2.13
N LEU A 807 38.14 11.11 1.19
CA LEU A 807 38.19 11.66 -0.17
C LEU A 807 38.12 13.20 -0.16
N ALA A 808 37.23 13.75 0.66
CA ALA A 808 37.07 15.19 0.88
C ALA A 808 38.38 15.88 1.30
N THR A 809 39.10 15.35 2.30
CA THR A 809 40.37 15.96 2.76
C THR A 809 41.49 15.75 1.75
N PHE A 810 41.49 14.64 1.03
CA PHE A 810 42.41 14.44 -0.09
C PHE A 810 42.21 15.49 -1.19
N LEU A 811 40.97 15.74 -1.61
CA LEU A 811 40.63 16.77 -2.59
C LEU A 811 40.92 18.20 -2.10
N ARG A 812 40.76 18.47 -0.79
CA ARG A 812 41.24 19.74 -0.18
C ARG A 812 42.74 19.91 -0.36
N SER A 813 43.53 18.85 -0.13
CA SER A 813 44.98 18.89 -0.30
C SER A 813 45.35 19.10 -1.78
N ALA A 814 44.67 18.40 -2.70
CA ALA A 814 44.84 18.58 -4.13
C ALA A 814 44.50 20.01 -4.58
N ALA A 815 43.41 20.60 -4.09
CA ALA A 815 43.02 21.97 -4.42
C ALA A 815 44.07 23.01 -3.96
N ILE A 816 44.65 22.82 -2.77
CA ILE A 816 45.73 23.67 -2.28
C ILE A 816 46.98 23.55 -3.18
N THR A 817 47.34 22.32 -3.57
CA THR A 817 48.47 22.07 -4.47
C THR A 817 48.24 22.66 -5.86
N TRP A 818 47.02 22.52 -6.39
CA TRP A 818 46.64 23.09 -7.67
C TRP A 818 46.69 24.62 -7.65
N ARG A 819 46.24 25.28 -6.56
CA ARG A 819 46.33 26.74 -6.43
C ARG A 819 47.77 27.24 -6.47
N LEU A 820 48.68 26.58 -5.76
CA LEU A 820 50.09 26.97 -5.73
C LEU A 820 50.77 26.74 -7.09
N LEU A 821 50.73 25.50 -7.60
CA LEU A 821 51.42 25.15 -8.84
C LEU A 821 50.76 25.77 -10.06
N GLY A 822 49.42 25.89 -10.07
CA GLY A 822 48.67 26.55 -11.13
C GLY A 822 48.97 28.05 -11.18
N ALA A 823 49.10 28.72 -10.03
CA ALA A 823 49.52 30.11 -10.00
C ALA A 823 50.94 30.31 -10.54
N LEU A 824 51.88 29.42 -10.19
CA LEU A 824 53.24 29.45 -10.76
C LEU A 824 53.21 29.28 -12.29
N ASN A 825 52.44 28.33 -12.80
CA ASN A 825 52.33 28.07 -14.23
C ASN A 825 51.66 29.23 -15.00
N VAL A 826 50.66 29.89 -14.43
CA VAL A 826 50.04 31.08 -15.06
C VAL A 826 51.02 32.24 -15.18
N MET A 827 51.96 32.38 -14.24
CA MET A 827 52.98 33.44 -14.31
C MET A 827 53.84 33.35 -15.59
N PHE A 828 54.05 32.15 -16.13
CA PHE A 828 54.81 31.92 -17.36
C PHE A 828 53.94 31.79 -18.62
N ILE A 829 52.64 31.56 -18.48
CA ILE A 829 51.68 31.62 -19.61
C ILE A 829 51.50 33.08 -20.08
N ASP A 830 51.43 34.03 -19.16
CA ASP A 830 51.17 35.45 -19.47
C ASP A 830 52.43 36.28 -19.72
N ARG A 831 53.62 35.81 -19.29
CA ARG A 831 54.90 36.52 -19.41
C ARG A 831 56.05 35.55 -19.73
N ASN A 832 56.78 35.80 -20.82
CA ASN A 832 57.92 34.98 -21.22
C ASN A 832 59.15 35.12 -20.30
N GLU A 833 59.24 36.21 -19.52
CA GLU A 833 60.32 36.45 -18.55
C GLU A 833 59.74 37.10 -17.28
N ILE A 834 60.16 36.60 -16.11
CA ILE A 834 59.73 37.11 -14.80
C ILE A 834 60.94 37.73 -14.11
N GLU A 835 60.84 39.00 -13.74
CA GLU A 835 61.90 39.67 -12.99
C GLU A 835 61.98 39.15 -11.55
N ALA A 836 63.18 38.92 -11.02
CA ALA A 836 63.38 38.48 -9.64
C ALA A 836 62.78 39.47 -8.62
N GLU A 837 62.86 40.78 -8.90
CA GLU A 837 62.25 41.85 -8.10
C GLU A 837 60.72 41.72 -8.02
N HIS A 838 60.08 41.22 -9.08
CA HIS A 838 58.64 41.00 -9.11
C HIS A 838 58.23 39.87 -8.14
N VAL A 839 59.01 38.78 -8.07
CA VAL A 839 58.79 37.68 -7.11
C VAL A 839 59.00 38.17 -5.68
N GLU A 840 60.05 38.95 -5.42
CA GLU A 840 60.29 39.54 -4.10
C GLU A 840 59.20 40.53 -3.67
N SER A 841 58.68 41.31 -4.62
CA SER A 841 57.56 42.22 -4.40
C SER A 841 56.28 41.46 -4.04
N MET A 842 55.97 40.38 -4.75
CA MET A 842 54.84 39.50 -4.43
C MET A 842 54.97 38.87 -3.04
N LEU A 843 56.16 38.37 -2.68
CA LEU A 843 56.41 37.78 -1.35
C LEU A 843 56.35 38.82 -0.22
N SER A 844 56.79 40.04 -0.48
CA SER A 844 56.76 41.13 0.50
C SER A 844 55.37 41.74 0.65
N GLY A 845 54.56 41.71 -0.42
CA GLY A 845 53.16 42.16 -0.44
C GLY A 845 52.17 41.18 0.21
N LEU A 846 52.57 39.92 0.47
CA LEU A 846 51.76 38.99 1.24
C LEU A 846 51.61 39.46 2.69
N ALA A 847 50.38 39.47 3.20
CA ALA A 847 50.08 39.83 4.58
C ALA A 847 50.69 38.82 5.58
N GLY A 848 50.88 39.25 6.83
CA GLY A 848 51.37 38.42 7.93
C GLY A 848 52.90 38.32 8.05
N ALA A 849 53.38 37.98 9.25
CA ALA A 849 54.79 37.75 9.55
C ALA A 849 55.01 36.29 9.97
N LEU A 850 56.08 35.67 9.45
CA LEU A 850 56.51 34.34 9.88
C LEU A 850 57.61 34.46 10.94
N GLY A 851 57.55 33.62 11.98
CA GLY A 851 58.63 33.49 12.96
C GLY A 851 59.86 32.80 12.36
N GLN A 852 60.98 32.81 13.09
CA GLN A 852 62.23 32.21 12.62
C GLN A 852 62.10 30.72 12.29
N ALA A 853 61.41 29.96 13.16
CA ALA A 853 61.15 28.53 12.95
C ALA A 853 60.28 28.26 11.71
N ASP A 854 59.26 29.10 11.48
CA ASP A 854 58.39 28.98 10.31
C ASP A 854 59.13 29.27 9.01
N ARG A 855 60.09 30.21 9.03
CA ARG A 855 60.96 30.56 7.88
C ARG A 855 61.91 29.42 7.54
N THR A 856 62.52 28.76 8.53
CA THR A 856 63.35 27.56 8.28
C THR A 856 62.52 26.39 7.78
N GLU A 857 61.32 26.19 8.32
CA GLU A 857 60.42 25.11 7.90
C GLU A 857 59.93 25.29 6.46
N ILE A 858 59.44 26.48 6.09
CA ILE A 858 59.01 26.73 4.70
C ILE A 858 60.19 26.60 3.74
N ARG A 859 61.38 27.09 4.11
CA ARG A 859 62.60 26.98 3.30
C ARG A 859 62.96 25.52 3.04
N ALA A 860 62.97 24.67 4.06
CA ALA A 860 63.21 23.25 3.90
C ALA A 860 62.16 22.58 3.01
N ALA A 861 60.88 22.88 3.26
CA ALA A 861 59.77 22.31 2.50
C ALA A 861 59.78 22.71 1.02
N VAL A 862 60.19 23.94 0.67
CA VAL A 862 60.33 24.38 -0.72
C VAL A 862 61.43 23.57 -1.44
N LEU A 863 62.59 23.39 -0.79
CA LEU A 863 63.70 22.63 -1.40
C LEU A 863 63.31 21.16 -1.62
N ASP A 864 62.64 20.55 -0.65
CA ASP A 864 62.17 19.18 -0.79
C ASP A 864 61.03 19.05 -1.80
N LEU A 865 60.22 20.10 -1.98
CA LEU A 865 59.19 20.14 -3.03
C LEU A 865 59.83 20.14 -4.43
N ILE A 866 60.90 20.93 -4.63
CA ILE A 866 61.67 20.91 -5.89
C ILE A 866 62.21 19.50 -6.18
N LYS A 867 62.80 18.84 -5.18
CA LYS A 867 63.28 17.45 -5.33
C LYS A 867 62.15 16.48 -5.66
N ALA A 868 61.00 16.63 -5.01
CA ALA A 868 59.84 15.78 -5.23
C ALA A 868 59.26 15.94 -6.64
N LEU A 869 59.20 17.17 -7.17
CA LEU A 869 58.75 17.48 -8.54
C LEU A 869 59.70 16.90 -9.60
N ALA A 870 61.01 16.99 -9.38
CA ALA A 870 62.00 16.35 -10.25
C ALA A 870 61.88 14.81 -10.24
N ALA A 871 61.80 14.21 -9.05
CA ALA A 871 61.64 12.76 -8.89
C ALA A 871 60.33 12.23 -9.51
N ALA A 872 59.24 12.99 -9.40
CA ALA A 872 57.96 12.72 -10.05
C ALA A 872 58.08 12.62 -11.58
N THR A 873 58.89 13.50 -12.16
CA THR A 873 59.11 13.53 -13.62
C THR A 873 59.95 12.36 -14.10
N GLU A 874 61.02 12.04 -13.37
CA GLU A 874 61.86 10.88 -13.66
C GLU A 874 61.07 9.57 -13.61
N LEU A 875 60.15 9.43 -12.64
CA LEU A 875 59.26 8.27 -12.58
C LEU A 875 58.39 8.15 -13.84
N LYS A 876 57.84 9.26 -14.33
CA LYS A 876 57.01 9.28 -15.55
C LYS A 876 57.82 9.02 -16.81
N ARG A 877 59.06 9.51 -16.90
CA ARG A 877 59.99 9.23 -18.02
C ARG A 877 60.41 7.76 -18.06
N ALA A 878 60.64 7.15 -16.89
CA ALA A 878 61.06 5.76 -16.76
C ALA A 878 59.98 4.73 -17.16
N THR A 879 58.71 5.14 -17.27
CA THR A 879 57.58 4.27 -17.57
C THR A 879 57.07 4.50 -18.99
N ARG A 880 57.00 3.43 -19.81
CA ARG A 880 56.41 3.50 -21.15
C ARG A 880 54.88 3.33 -21.07
N PRO A 881 54.08 4.20 -21.71
CA PRO A 881 52.63 4.06 -21.74
C PRO A 881 52.25 2.77 -22.47
N ARG A 882 51.32 2.00 -21.89
CA ARG A 882 50.64 0.86 -22.54
C ARG A 882 49.16 1.22 -22.68
N GLU A 883 48.56 0.95 -23.84
CA GLU A 883 47.22 1.45 -24.21
C GLU A 883 46.10 1.12 -23.18
N ASP A 884 46.20 -0.01 -22.46
CA ASP A 884 45.14 -0.48 -21.55
C ASP A 884 45.45 -0.45 -20.04
N ARG A 885 46.62 0.03 -19.61
CA ARG A 885 47.06 -0.08 -18.19
C ARG A 885 47.56 1.24 -17.62
N LEU A 886 47.16 1.52 -16.37
CA LEU A 886 47.65 2.67 -15.61
C LEU A 886 48.98 2.32 -14.95
N THR A 887 50.06 2.90 -15.46
CA THR A 887 51.44 2.52 -15.12
C THR A 887 52.06 3.40 -14.04
N THR A 888 51.56 4.62 -13.86
CA THR A 888 52.07 5.58 -12.88
C THR A 888 51.00 6.06 -11.92
N SER A 889 51.42 6.59 -10.77
CA SER A 889 50.53 7.32 -9.86
C SER A 889 49.82 8.49 -10.52
N PHE A 890 50.43 9.11 -11.55
CA PHE A 890 49.81 10.18 -12.32
C PHE A 890 48.67 9.67 -13.20
N ASP A 891 48.82 8.49 -13.80
CA ASP A 891 47.75 7.84 -14.56
C ASP A 891 46.55 7.51 -13.66
N ILE A 892 46.83 7.02 -12.44
CA ILE A 892 45.80 6.76 -11.42
C ILE A 892 45.15 8.08 -10.97
N LEU A 893 45.93 9.13 -10.69
CA LEU A 893 45.41 10.44 -10.29
C LEU A 893 44.49 11.04 -11.36
N ARG A 894 44.88 10.92 -12.63
CA ARG A 894 44.07 11.31 -13.79
C ARG A 894 42.77 10.49 -13.85
N ALA A 895 42.86 9.17 -13.71
CA ALA A 895 41.70 8.28 -13.73
C ALA A 895 40.74 8.56 -12.56
N MET A 896 41.26 8.90 -11.37
CA MET A 896 40.44 9.35 -10.23
C MET A 896 39.71 10.64 -10.56
N GLY A 897 40.40 11.64 -11.11
CA GLY A 897 39.78 12.91 -11.50
C GLY A 897 38.69 12.74 -12.58
N VAL A 898 38.92 11.88 -13.56
CA VAL A 898 37.93 11.53 -14.60
C VAL A 898 36.74 10.77 -14.01
N ALA A 899 36.97 9.85 -13.08
CA ALA A 899 35.90 9.10 -12.42
C ALA A 899 34.99 10.00 -11.57
N LEU A 900 35.56 11.04 -10.95
CA LEU A 900 34.84 11.99 -10.10
C LEU A 900 34.11 13.10 -10.88
N SER A 901 34.49 13.39 -12.13
CA SER A 901 33.88 14.45 -12.93
C SER A 901 32.64 13.97 -13.69
N SER A 902 31.47 14.56 -13.43
CA SER A 902 30.21 14.24 -14.13
C SER A 902 29.95 15.08 -15.40
N ALA A 903 30.68 16.19 -15.59
CA ALA A 903 30.50 17.15 -16.68
C ALA A 903 31.78 17.35 -17.52
N ALA A 904 31.65 17.97 -18.69
CA ALA A 904 32.79 18.42 -19.49
C ALA A 904 33.76 19.25 -18.64
N PHE A 905 35.06 18.96 -18.74
CA PHE A 905 36.10 19.59 -17.93
C PHE A 905 36.11 21.12 -18.10
N ASN A 906 35.55 21.85 -17.13
CA ASN A 906 35.86 23.26 -16.97
C ASN A 906 37.24 23.39 -16.35
N ASN A 907 38.10 24.21 -16.94
CA ASN A 907 39.40 24.51 -16.34
C ASN A 907 39.16 25.22 -14.99
N PRO A 908 39.70 24.69 -13.88
CA PRO A 908 39.55 25.34 -12.58
C PRO A 908 40.12 26.77 -12.64
N SER A 909 39.39 27.75 -12.10
CA SER A 909 39.79 29.17 -12.10
C SER A 909 40.61 29.50 -10.85
N LEU A 910 41.72 30.22 -11.03
CA LEU A 910 42.48 30.74 -9.89
C LEU A 910 41.78 31.95 -9.28
N PRO A 911 41.85 32.15 -7.94
CA PRO A 911 41.29 33.34 -7.30
C PRO A 911 42.00 34.60 -7.81
N PRO A 912 41.26 35.63 -8.29
CA PRO A 912 41.85 36.82 -8.87
C PRO A 912 42.61 37.64 -7.83
N GLY A 913 43.79 38.16 -8.21
CA GLY A 913 44.55 39.11 -7.40
C GLY A 913 45.33 38.52 -6.21
N GLN A 914 45.48 37.20 -6.10
CA GLN A 914 46.27 36.56 -5.03
C GLN A 914 47.65 36.07 -5.54
N PRO A 915 48.77 36.66 -5.11
CA PRO A 915 50.10 36.19 -5.48
C PRO A 915 50.32 34.75 -4.98
N PHE A 916 50.87 33.89 -5.84
CA PHE A 916 51.04 32.44 -5.59
C PHE A 916 49.74 31.69 -5.21
N GLY A 917 48.57 32.28 -5.49
CA GLY A 917 47.26 31.68 -5.22
C GLY A 917 46.87 31.62 -3.73
N VAL A 918 47.56 32.37 -2.87
CA VAL A 918 47.38 32.38 -1.40
C VAL A 918 47.22 33.82 -0.84
N PRO A 919 46.50 34.01 0.28
CA PRO A 919 46.24 35.34 0.84
C PRO A 919 47.37 35.91 1.71
N ASP A 920 48.17 35.07 2.36
CA ASP A 920 49.16 35.49 3.37
C ASP A 920 50.37 34.53 3.44
N LYS A 921 51.42 34.92 4.18
CA LYS A 921 52.66 34.12 4.30
C LYS A 921 52.47 32.79 5.04
N GLN A 922 51.50 32.69 5.96
CA GLN A 922 51.21 31.45 6.68
C GLN A 922 50.47 30.45 5.78
N ALA A 923 49.56 30.95 4.94
CA ALA A 923 48.89 30.19 3.90
C ALA A 923 49.89 29.72 2.83
N LEU A 924 50.90 30.53 2.49
CA LEU A 924 51.99 30.10 1.61
C LEU A 924 52.79 28.93 2.23
N LYS A 925 53.17 29.03 3.52
CA LYS A 925 53.81 27.94 4.26
C LYS A 925 52.98 26.66 4.20
N GLN A 926 51.70 26.76 4.55
CA GLN A 926 50.79 25.61 4.54
C GLN A 926 50.63 25.02 3.13
N ALA A 927 50.55 25.86 2.10
CA ALA A 927 50.43 25.44 0.71
C ALA A 927 51.67 24.68 0.23
N VAL A 928 52.88 25.15 0.56
CA VAL A 928 54.14 24.46 0.23
C VAL A 928 54.20 23.11 0.92
N ILE A 929 53.96 23.04 2.24
CA ILE A 929 54.01 21.79 3.01
C ILE A 929 52.98 20.78 2.51
N THR A 930 51.75 21.25 2.25
CA THR A 930 50.67 20.40 1.72
C THR A 930 51.03 19.87 0.32
N SER A 931 51.62 20.72 -0.53
CA SER A 931 52.06 20.35 -1.88
C SER A 931 53.22 19.36 -1.86
N LEU A 932 54.21 19.56 -0.98
CA LEU A 932 55.29 18.60 -0.77
C LEU A 932 54.74 17.24 -0.38
N ALA A 933 53.89 17.20 0.65
CA ALA A 933 53.29 15.97 1.13
C ALA A 933 52.42 15.28 0.06
N PHE A 934 51.80 16.04 -0.85
CA PHE A 934 51.01 15.50 -1.98
C PHE A 934 51.91 14.93 -3.08
N VAL A 935 52.91 15.69 -3.55
CA VAL A 935 53.81 15.30 -4.64
C VAL A 935 54.66 14.09 -4.27
N VAL A 936 55.19 14.04 -3.04
CA VAL A 936 55.99 12.90 -2.55
C VAL A 936 55.21 11.58 -2.58
N ARG A 937 53.88 11.60 -2.53
CA ARG A 937 53.08 10.37 -2.63
C ARG A 937 52.96 9.87 -4.06
N LEU A 938 52.99 10.78 -5.02
CA LEU A 938 52.91 10.47 -6.45
C LEU A 938 54.22 9.89 -7.00
N THR A 939 55.33 9.99 -6.27
CA THR A 939 56.61 9.35 -6.64
C THR A 939 56.65 7.85 -6.34
N ARG A 940 55.57 7.27 -5.80
CA ARG A 940 55.45 5.82 -5.59
C ARG A 940 55.07 5.09 -6.89
N PRO A 941 55.60 3.88 -7.12
CA PRO A 941 55.22 3.08 -8.28
C PRO A 941 53.78 2.53 -8.13
N SER A 942 53.05 2.51 -9.24
CA SER A 942 51.72 1.88 -9.34
C SER A 942 51.82 0.35 -9.16
N PRO A 943 50.82 -0.31 -8.56
CA PRO A 943 50.76 -1.76 -8.53
C PRO A 943 50.63 -2.35 -9.96
N PRO A 944 51.00 -3.63 -10.16
CA PRO A 944 50.85 -4.27 -11.46
C PRO A 944 49.36 -4.46 -11.81
N ASN A 945 49.03 -4.35 -13.11
CA ASN A 945 47.70 -4.65 -13.68
C ASN A 945 46.55 -3.70 -13.27
N VAL A 946 46.83 -2.44 -12.94
CA VAL A 946 45.78 -1.43 -12.66
C VAL A 946 45.10 -0.98 -13.95
N THR A 947 43.76 -0.97 -13.94
CA THR A 947 42.92 -0.49 -15.05
C THR A 947 42.08 0.72 -14.60
N ALA A 948 41.71 1.58 -15.56
CA ALA A 948 40.83 2.72 -15.30
C ALA A 948 39.46 2.29 -14.72
N ARG A 949 38.94 1.14 -15.15
CA ARG A 949 37.69 0.56 -14.63
C ARG A 949 37.79 0.22 -13.14
N ALA A 950 38.91 -0.34 -12.69
CA ALA A 950 39.09 -0.69 -11.30
C ALA A 950 39.28 0.55 -10.41
N VAL A 951 39.99 1.58 -10.90
CA VAL A 951 40.08 2.88 -10.22
C VAL A 951 38.71 3.52 -10.10
N LYS A 952 37.91 3.53 -11.19
CA LYS A 952 36.53 4.03 -11.15
C LYS A 952 35.69 3.30 -10.10
N ALA A 953 35.73 1.96 -10.07
CA ALA A 953 34.96 1.18 -9.09
C ALA A 953 35.38 1.44 -7.62
N GLU A 954 36.67 1.72 -7.36
CA GLU A 954 37.12 2.16 -6.05
C GLU A 954 36.56 3.55 -5.70
N ILE A 955 36.63 4.49 -6.64
CA ILE A 955 36.12 5.86 -6.47
C ILE A 955 34.61 5.89 -6.24
N ASP A 956 33.85 5.17 -7.06
CA ASP A 956 32.39 5.04 -6.91
C ASP A 956 32.04 4.54 -5.50
N SER A 957 32.83 3.59 -4.96
CA SER A 957 32.64 3.09 -3.59
C SER A 957 32.95 4.12 -2.49
N MET A 958 33.86 5.07 -2.74
CA MET A 958 34.16 6.15 -1.80
C MET A 958 33.07 7.23 -1.80
N VAL A 959 32.53 7.56 -2.99
CA VAL A 959 31.45 8.54 -3.18
C VAL A 959 30.14 8.07 -2.55
N LEU A 960 29.93 6.75 -2.52
CA LEU A 960 28.74 6.11 -1.95
C LEU A 960 28.45 6.53 -0.50
N VAL A 961 29.50 6.81 0.30
CA VAL A 961 29.41 7.15 1.73
C VAL A 961 29.44 8.66 1.98
N GLN A 962 29.53 9.47 0.93
CA GLN A 962 29.57 10.93 1.03
C GLN A 962 28.15 11.50 1.07
N ASP A 963 27.94 12.51 1.90
CA ASP A 963 26.72 13.33 1.89
C ASP A 963 26.67 14.25 0.66
N ASP A 964 25.52 14.89 0.43
CA ASP A 964 25.30 15.68 -0.77
C ASP A 964 26.18 16.94 -0.83
N GLU A 965 26.50 17.54 0.31
CA GLU A 965 27.44 18.67 0.40
C GLU A 965 28.86 18.24 0.00
N ALA A 966 29.34 17.12 0.52
CA ALA A 966 30.63 16.56 0.15
C ALA A 966 30.65 16.16 -1.33
N ARG A 967 29.57 15.60 -1.88
CA ARG A 967 29.46 15.26 -3.31
C ARG A 967 29.58 16.50 -4.20
N GLN A 968 28.94 17.61 -3.83
CA GLN A 968 29.09 18.86 -4.57
C GLN A 968 30.55 19.36 -4.55
N MET A 969 31.17 19.38 -3.37
CA MET A 969 32.57 19.78 -3.22
C MET A 969 33.54 18.85 -3.96
N ILE A 970 33.23 17.56 -4.01
CA ILE A 970 33.97 16.55 -4.78
C ILE A 970 33.91 16.88 -6.28
N ASN A 971 32.73 17.16 -6.81
CA ASN A 971 32.52 17.49 -8.23
C ASN A 971 33.29 18.77 -8.64
N GLU A 972 33.23 19.82 -7.81
CA GLU A 972 33.91 21.10 -8.08
C GLU A 972 35.44 20.95 -8.15
N ARG A 973 36.00 20.01 -7.38
CA ARG A 973 37.45 19.86 -7.21
C ARG A 973 38.05 18.70 -8.01
N ALA A 974 37.22 17.83 -8.59
CA ALA A 974 37.65 16.67 -9.38
C ALA A 974 38.57 17.06 -10.55
N SER A 975 38.29 18.17 -11.25
CA SER A 975 39.08 18.65 -12.39
C SER A 975 40.52 18.99 -11.99
N MET A 976 40.76 19.40 -10.75
CA MET A 976 42.09 19.74 -10.24
C MET A 976 43.03 18.53 -10.19
N LEU A 977 42.51 17.32 -9.97
CA LEU A 977 43.31 16.08 -10.04
C LEU A 977 43.83 15.82 -11.45
N VAL A 978 42.99 16.04 -12.46
CA VAL A 978 43.37 15.88 -13.87
C VAL A 978 44.43 16.91 -14.25
N GLN A 979 44.24 18.17 -13.85
CA GLN A 979 45.23 19.23 -14.10
C GLN A 979 46.57 18.93 -13.40
N LEU A 980 46.55 18.54 -12.12
CA LEU A 980 47.77 18.19 -11.40
C LEU A 980 48.51 16.99 -11.99
N SER A 981 47.79 15.99 -12.52
CA SER A 981 48.42 14.84 -13.18
C SER A 981 49.26 15.23 -14.41
N ARG A 982 48.92 16.36 -15.03
CA ARG A 982 49.62 16.94 -16.18
C ARG A 982 50.70 17.93 -15.73
N LEU A 983 50.33 18.87 -14.87
CA LEU A 983 51.14 20.01 -14.45
C LEU A 983 52.39 19.60 -13.65
N ILE A 984 52.27 18.62 -12.75
CA ILE A 984 53.39 18.21 -11.88
C ILE A 984 54.58 17.70 -12.72
N PRO A 985 54.38 16.77 -13.67
CA PRO A 985 55.46 16.34 -14.55
C PRO A 985 55.94 17.39 -15.56
N GLU A 986 55.10 18.37 -15.95
CA GLU A 986 55.50 19.47 -16.83
C GLU A 986 56.47 20.41 -16.10
N ILE A 987 56.08 20.91 -14.92
CA ILE A 987 56.94 21.75 -14.06
C ILE A 987 58.26 21.03 -13.73
N GLY A 988 58.20 19.73 -13.43
CA GLY A 988 59.41 18.96 -13.11
C GLY A 988 60.29 18.63 -14.32
N ALA A 989 59.79 18.71 -15.56
CA ALA A 989 60.59 18.47 -16.77
C ALA A 989 61.66 19.54 -17.00
N GLU A 990 61.44 20.74 -16.47
CA GLU A 990 62.35 21.88 -16.49
C GLU A 990 63.46 21.77 -15.42
N SER A 991 63.49 20.68 -14.64
CA SER A 991 64.55 20.41 -13.68
C SER A 991 65.88 20.09 -14.39
N ASN A 992 66.72 21.10 -14.57
CA ASN A 992 68.14 20.88 -14.83
C ASN A 992 68.80 20.36 -13.55
N SER A 993 69.66 19.33 -13.64
CA SER A 993 70.39 18.74 -12.50
C SER A 993 71.15 19.77 -11.66
N GLY A 994 71.51 20.92 -12.25
CA GLY A 994 72.15 22.06 -11.58
C GLY A 994 71.28 22.88 -10.62
N LEU A 995 69.94 22.71 -10.57
CA LEU A 995 69.03 23.43 -9.65
C LEU A 995 69.07 22.89 -8.21
N LEU A 996 69.51 21.65 -8.03
CA LEU A 996 69.66 20.98 -6.73
C LEU A 996 71.08 21.12 -6.14
N GLU A 997 72.07 21.43 -6.99
CA GLU A 997 73.46 21.63 -6.62
C GLU A 997 73.77 23.11 -6.34
N ALA A 998 74.73 23.39 -5.45
CA ALA A 998 75.10 24.75 -5.07
C ALA A 998 76.03 25.40 -6.12
N ASN A 999 75.50 25.74 -7.28
CA ASN A 999 76.24 26.30 -8.41
C ASN A 999 76.12 27.83 -8.48
N ASN A 1000 76.93 28.49 -9.32
CA ASN A 1000 76.91 29.96 -9.44
C ASN A 1000 75.52 30.49 -9.86
N HIS A 1001 74.78 29.72 -10.66
CA HIS A 1001 73.40 30.00 -11.08
C HIS A 1001 72.42 30.02 -9.90
N THR A 1002 72.36 28.93 -9.12
CA THR A 1002 71.45 28.83 -7.96
C THR A 1002 71.78 29.85 -6.87
N LYS A 1003 73.07 30.20 -6.68
CA LYS A 1003 73.47 31.25 -5.73
C LYS A 1003 73.01 32.65 -6.16
N LYS A 1004 72.95 32.93 -7.47
CA LYS A 1004 72.42 34.19 -7.99
C LYS A 1004 70.91 34.27 -7.86
N LEU A 1005 70.20 33.16 -8.13
CA LEU A 1005 68.75 33.03 -7.90
C LEU A 1005 68.37 33.18 -6.41
N ASP A 1006 69.15 32.60 -5.49
CA ASP A 1006 68.91 32.69 -4.04
C ASP A 1006 69.01 34.13 -3.50
N VAL A 1007 69.81 34.98 -4.17
CA VAL A 1007 70.04 36.39 -3.81
C VAL A 1007 69.20 37.35 -4.68
N GLY A 1008 68.40 36.85 -5.61
CA GLY A 1008 67.54 37.66 -6.50
C GLY A 1008 68.29 38.44 -7.58
N ARG A 1009 69.49 38.00 -7.97
CA ARG A 1009 70.35 38.68 -8.98
C ARG A 1009 70.18 38.15 -10.40
N GLU A 1010 69.36 37.12 -10.57
CA GLU A 1010 69.11 36.45 -11.85
C GLU A 1010 67.61 36.18 -11.96
N ASN A 1011 67.05 36.39 -13.15
CA ASN A 1011 65.62 36.26 -13.40
C ASN A 1011 65.25 34.78 -13.53
N PRO A 1012 64.21 34.29 -12.83
CA PRO A 1012 63.74 32.92 -12.98
C PRO A 1012 63.15 32.69 -14.38
N THR A 1013 63.56 31.59 -15.00
CA THR A 1013 63.17 31.15 -16.35
C THR A 1013 62.21 29.96 -16.36
N SER A 1014 61.95 29.36 -15.18
CA SER A 1014 61.06 28.20 -14.96
C SER A 1014 60.30 28.31 -13.64
N GLU A 1015 59.20 27.56 -13.48
CA GLU A 1015 58.46 27.50 -12.21
C GLU A 1015 59.31 26.95 -11.05
N LEU A 1016 60.25 26.05 -11.34
CA LEU A 1016 61.18 25.52 -10.33
C LEU A 1016 62.18 26.59 -9.86
N GLU A 1017 62.60 27.50 -10.74
CA GLU A 1017 63.45 28.64 -10.38
C GLU A 1017 62.70 29.67 -9.55
N VAL A 1018 61.40 29.88 -9.80
CA VAL A 1018 60.55 30.72 -8.94
C VAL A 1018 60.44 30.11 -7.53
N LEU A 1019 60.24 28.80 -7.41
CA LEU A 1019 60.30 28.11 -6.11
C LEU A 1019 61.69 28.28 -5.46
N ARG A 1020 62.77 28.27 -6.24
CA ARG A 1020 64.12 28.54 -5.73
C ARG A 1020 64.29 29.98 -5.22
N CYS A 1021 63.69 30.97 -5.88
CA CYS A 1021 63.66 32.34 -5.37
C CYS A 1021 62.88 32.47 -4.05
N ILE A 1022 61.79 31.71 -3.88
CA ILE A 1022 61.06 31.63 -2.59
C ILE A 1022 61.97 31.04 -1.49
N PHE A 1023 62.74 29.99 -1.79
CA PHE A 1023 63.75 29.44 -0.89
C PHE A 1023 64.80 30.50 -0.47
N GLY A 1024 65.31 31.28 -1.43
CA GLY A 1024 66.28 32.35 -1.21
C GLY A 1024 65.74 33.52 -0.39
N TYR A 1025 64.49 33.93 -0.62
CA TYR A 1025 63.82 35.00 0.13
C TYR A 1025 63.72 34.67 1.62
N PHE A 1026 63.19 33.50 1.98
CA PHE A 1026 63.07 33.10 3.39
C PHE A 1026 64.43 32.75 4.01
N GLY A 1027 65.43 32.38 3.21
CA GLY A 1027 66.80 32.18 3.66
C GLY A 1027 67.58 33.46 3.97
N ARG A 1028 67.16 34.62 3.43
CA ARG A 1028 67.74 35.94 3.73
C ARG A 1028 67.08 36.64 4.91
N GLN A 1029 65.84 36.25 5.22
CA GLN A 1029 65.08 36.76 6.36
C GLN A 1029 65.21 35.88 7.61
N ALA A 1030 65.67 34.64 7.47
CA ALA A 1030 66.12 33.80 8.58
C ALA A 1030 67.58 34.13 8.91
#